data_AF-A0A7L8SJH1-F1
#
_entry.id   AF-A0A7L8SJH1-F1
#
_cell.length_a   1.000
_cell.length_b   1.000
_cell.length_c   1.000
_cell.angle_alpha   90.00
_cell.angle_beta   90.00
_cell.angle_gamma   90.00
#
_symmetry.space_group_name_H-M   'P 1'
#
loop_
_entity.id
_entity.type
_entity.pdbx_description
1 polymer ?
#
loop_
_entity_poly.entity_id
_entity_poly.type
_entity_poly.pdbx_seq_one_letter_code
_entity_poly.pdbx_strand_id
1 'polypeptide(L)'
;MPLAFSFSSTARHTLAVVLLTAAAAPSAWALASFEEVKRDFRSSETAVLDRQGELLQRVRTDPTVRRGQWTALADVSPALRAAMLLSEDKRFYEHSGVDWRAASAAAWGNLWNTRTRGASTITMQLAGLLDDDLRRAAGGRSFTQKIGQTVAATQLERRWRKDQILEAYLNTVPFRGEIVGIDALSRTLFSKAPSGLDAREAAVAAALVRAPNARPALVAQRACEVLRVMEPGARTDCEALDMFTSAVVQRRAFEPNEGIAPHAARRVLRELRDAPGTAGTASNDKPVAPASVRTTLRAPLQRYALDSLQRHLRELRDRHVEDGALVVLDNASGEVLAWVGSSGPLSQAAEVDGVTALRQPGSTLKPLLYAQAIAEKRITAASLIEDSSAQISTASGLYIPQNYDRRFKGPVSARTALAASLNVPAVRTLVMVSPEAFARELRAAGLPLRESGDYYGYSLALGSAEVSLLSLANAYRMVANGGRFGATTLTPLTPRPSAPATKAKPVEAAPLLDPRAAFIVGDILSDPNARTRTFGLDSILSTRFWTAVKTGTSKDMRDNWAVGWSQRYTVGVWVGNASGASMWDVSGTSGAAPVWAEVMRFLHAREPSRAPTPPAGLVEAPVSFGPGADGSPLEAARSEWFLQGTEQPLFALDTGMASDAASARITAPSDGTILALDPDIPPQRQRVRFESEGRGVQWRIDGKFHARGNSAQWLPWPGRHLIELVDASGKVVDQRRVEVRGAGVVAAKGTRR
;
A
#
# COMPACT_ATOMS: atom_id res chain seq x y z
N MET A 1 40.10 96.12 29.50
CA MET A 1 40.75 94.79 29.58
C MET A 1 40.81 94.41 31.05
N PRO A 2 40.38 93.22 31.52
CA PRO A 2 40.36 91.92 30.82
C PRO A 2 39.03 91.11 30.90
N LEU A 3 38.94 90.16 29.95
CA LEU A 3 38.36 88.80 29.95
C LEU A 3 37.09 88.45 30.76
N ALA A 4 36.02 88.16 30.02
CA ALA A 4 34.88 87.35 30.43
C ALA A 4 35.11 85.87 30.05
N PHE A 5 34.74 84.93 30.93
CA PHE A 5 34.36 83.58 30.53
C PHE A 5 33.08 83.18 31.28
N SER A 6 32.06 82.90 30.47
CA SER A 6 30.72 82.46 30.85
C SER A 6 30.72 80.97 31.17
N PHE A 7 30.28 80.56 32.36
CA PHE A 7 29.93 79.17 32.64
C PHE A 7 28.51 78.90 32.13
N SER A 8 28.39 78.14 31.05
CA SER A 8 27.09 77.78 30.47
C SER A 8 26.39 76.65 31.24
N SER A 9 25.07 76.82 31.38
CA SER A 9 24.04 75.97 31.99
C SER A 9 23.93 74.52 31.45
N THR A 10 24.80 74.13 30.50
CA THR A 10 24.72 72.87 29.74
C THR A 10 25.21 71.63 30.49
N ALA A 11 26.05 71.77 31.52
CA ALA A 11 26.65 70.64 32.22
C ALA A 11 25.74 69.94 33.25
N ARG A 12 24.74 70.65 33.80
CA ARG A 12 23.76 70.03 34.74
C ARG A 12 22.63 69.31 34.02
N HIS A 13 22.29 69.73 32.79
CA HIS A 13 21.24 69.11 32.00
C HIS A 13 21.72 67.83 31.28
N THR A 14 23.00 67.74 30.92
CA THR A 14 23.57 66.53 30.30
C THR A 14 23.73 65.38 31.30
N LEU A 15 24.08 65.63 32.57
CA LEU A 15 24.15 64.57 33.57
C LEU A 15 22.76 64.05 33.98
N ALA A 16 21.76 64.95 34.05
CA ALA A 16 20.38 64.57 34.33
C ALA A 16 19.73 63.83 33.16
N VAL A 17 19.99 64.23 31.90
CA VAL A 17 19.49 63.53 30.72
C VAL A 17 20.17 62.18 30.52
N VAL A 18 21.46 62.01 30.86
CA VAL A 18 22.12 60.68 30.82
C VAL A 18 21.61 59.75 31.93
N LEU A 19 21.30 60.27 33.13
CA LEU A 19 20.68 59.47 34.20
C LEU A 19 19.18 59.19 33.96
N LEU A 20 18.45 60.07 33.27
CA LEU A 20 17.04 59.86 32.89
C LEU A 20 16.86 59.04 31.60
N THR A 21 17.82 59.04 30.68
CA THR A 21 17.83 58.13 29.52
C THR A 21 18.33 56.72 29.87
N ALA A 22 19.10 56.56 30.95
CA ALA A 22 19.39 55.25 31.53
C ALA A 22 18.19 54.66 32.32
N ALA A 23 17.19 55.48 32.66
CA ALA A 23 15.99 55.06 33.40
C ALA A 23 14.73 54.87 32.51
N ALA A 24 14.81 55.19 31.21
CA ALA A 24 13.67 55.16 30.28
C ALA A 24 13.96 54.31 29.04
N ALA A 25 14.16 53.00 29.25
CA ALA A 25 13.65 51.90 28.43
C ALA A 25 14.21 50.57 28.95
N PRO A 26 13.55 49.87 29.89
CA PRO A 26 13.60 48.43 29.80
C PRO A 26 12.82 48.08 28.54
N SER A 27 13.51 48.06 27.39
CA SER A 27 13.03 47.26 26.26
C SER A 27 12.79 45.89 26.86
N ALA A 28 11.51 45.56 27.03
CA ALA A 28 11.09 44.36 27.71
C ALA A 28 11.65 43.18 26.92
N TRP A 29 12.81 42.66 27.35
CA TRP A 29 13.19 41.28 27.15
C TRP A 29 12.20 40.44 27.95
N ALA A 30 10.95 40.41 27.50
CA ALA A 30 9.96 39.49 28.00
C ALA A 30 10.34 38.13 27.41
N LEU A 31 11.29 37.46 28.05
CA LEU A 31 11.58 36.05 27.79
C LEU A 31 10.26 35.29 27.89
N ALA A 32 10.00 34.47 26.87
CA ALA A 32 8.81 33.64 26.79
C ALA A 32 8.63 32.83 28.08
N SER A 33 7.39 32.63 28.49
CA SER A 33 7.04 31.70 29.55
C SER A 33 7.28 30.26 29.09
N PHE A 34 7.42 29.35 30.05
CA PHE A 34 7.59 27.92 29.76
C PHE A 34 6.44 27.37 28.88
N GLU A 35 5.21 27.77 29.18
CA GLU A 35 4.02 27.34 28.42
C GLU A 35 4.02 27.89 26.99
N GLU A 36 4.51 29.13 26.77
CA GLU A 36 4.68 29.68 25.42
C GLU A 36 5.74 28.90 24.65
N VAL A 37 6.90 28.62 25.25
CA VAL A 37 7.95 27.81 24.62
C VAL A 37 7.45 26.40 24.27
N LYS A 38 6.71 25.77 25.18
CA LYS A 38 6.13 24.43 24.97
C LYS A 38 5.06 24.43 23.90
N ARG A 39 4.17 25.44 23.89
CA ARG A 39 3.12 25.61 22.88
C ARG A 39 3.69 25.92 21.50
N ASP A 40 4.76 26.71 21.45
CA ASP A 40 5.37 27.18 20.20
C ASP A 40 6.45 26.21 19.69
N PHE A 41 6.79 25.19 20.48
CA PHE A 41 7.60 24.07 20.05
C PHE A 41 6.99 23.38 18.82
N ARG A 42 7.83 23.11 17.84
CA ARG A 42 7.46 22.41 16.61
C ARG A 42 8.38 21.21 16.44
N SER A 43 7.80 20.02 16.41
CA SER A 43 8.49 18.80 15.97
C SER A 43 8.79 18.89 14.48
N SER A 44 9.86 18.24 14.04
CA SER A 44 10.16 18.03 12.62
C SER A 44 9.35 16.91 11.99
N GLU A 45 8.45 16.28 12.75
CA GLU A 45 7.68 15.12 12.36
C GLU A 45 6.19 15.37 12.59
N THR A 46 5.37 14.85 11.68
CA THR A 46 3.92 14.78 11.85
C THR A 46 3.52 13.40 12.33
N ALA A 47 2.76 13.34 13.43
CA ALA A 47 2.19 12.10 13.94
C ALA A 47 0.89 11.76 13.17
N VAL A 48 0.87 10.64 12.46
CA VAL A 48 -0.33 10.08 11.84
C VAL A 48 -0.96 9.09 12.79
N LEU A 49 -2.20 9.37 13.17
CA LEU A 49 -2.96 8.67 14.18
C LEU A 49 -4.09 7.86 13.55
N ASP A 50 -4.47 6.78 14.21
CA ASP A 50 -5.66 6.01 13.88
C ASP A 50 -6.94 6.77 14.28
N ARG A 51 -8.10 6.21 13.97
CA ARG A 51 -9.40 6.83 14.27
C ARG A 51 -9.60 7.12 15.76
N GLN A 52 -9.00 6.33 16.64
CA GLN A 52 -9.09 6.44 18.09
C GLN A 52 -7.98 7.33 18.70
N GLY A 53 -7.03 7.82 17.89
CA GLY A 53 -5.91 8.66 18.33
C GLY A 53 -4.64 7.89 18.66
N GLU A 54 -4.59 6.58 18.39
CA GLU A 54 -3.39 5.75 18.56
C GLU A 54 -2.36 6.06 17.46
N LEU A 55 -1.08 6.11 17.80
CA LEU A 55 -0.03 6.39 16.83
C LEU A 55 0.11 5.24 15.80
N LEU A 56 -0.06 5.56 14.51
CA LEU A 56 0.18 4.63 13.41
C LEU A 56 1.56 4.82 12.78
N GLN A 57 1.94 6.09 12.57
CA GLN A 57 3.15 6.44 11.85
C GLN A 57 3.65 7.82 12.28
N ARG A 58 4.97 8.00 12.37
CA ARG A 58 5.61 9.31 12.36
C ARG A 58 6.24 9.55 11.00
N VAL A 59 6.03 10.73 10.43
CA VAL A 59 6.60 11.10 9.13
C VAL A 59 7.40 12.38 9.28
N ARG A 60 8.66 12.36 8.86
CA ARG A 60 9.48 13.56 8.83
C ARG A 60 8.95 14.56 7.80
N THR A 61 8.54 15.72 8.27
CA THR A 61 7.97 16.81 7.47
C THR A 61 8.87 18.03 7.38
N ASP A 62 9.84 18.18 8.30
CA ASP A 62 10.94 19.13 8.20
C ASP A 62 12.29 18.39 8.02
N PRO A 63 12.95 18.51 6.84
CA PRO A 63 14.23 17.86 6.58
C PRO A 63 15.44 18.61 7.15
N THR A 64 15.29 19.82 7.69
CA THR A 64 16.43 20.67 8.12
C THR A 64 16.89 20.39 9.55
N VAL A 65 15.99 19.89 10.39
CA VAL A 65 16.23 19.51 11.77
C VAL A 65 15.57 18.17 12.05
N ARG A 66 16.09 17.42 13.02
CA ARG A 66 15.46 16.21 13.53
C ARG A 66 15.11 16.43 14.99
N ARG A 67 13.87 16.84 15.21
CA ARG A 67 13.30 17.18 16.51
C ARG A 67 12.03 16.36 16.73
N GLY A 68 12.07 15.52 17.76
CA GLY A 68 10.94 14.68 18.14
C GLY A 68 9.81 15.47 18.80
N GLN A 69 8.93 14.77 19.53
CA GLN A 69 7.86 15.39 20.30
C GLN A 69 8.38 15.97 21.61
N TRP A 70 7.69 17.00 22.12
CA TRP A 70 7.99 17.53 23.45
C TRP A 70 7.75 16.44 24.50
N THR A 71 8.75 16.15 25.31
CA THR A 71 8.69 15.13 26.36
C THR A 71 8.67 15.81 27.72
N ALA A 72 7.68 15.48 28.54
CA ALA A 72 7.61 15.98 29.92
C ALA A 72 8.77 15.39 30.75
N LEU A 73 9.27 16.14 31.74
CA LEU A 73 10.40 15.69 32.55
C LEU A 73 10.12 14.39 33.32
N ALA A 74 8.85 14.13 33.65
CA ALA A 74 8.40 12.89 34.26
C ALA A 74 8.58 11.66 33.35
N ASP A 75 8.56 11.87 32.03
CA ASP A 75 8.72 10.83 31.00
C ASP A 75 10.19 10.69 30.56
N VAL A 76 11.13 11.32 31.27
CA VAL A 76 12.57 11.22 31.03
C VAL A 76 13.21 10.29 32.06
N SER A 77 14.05 9.36 31.58
CA SER A 77 14.78 8.41 32.44
C SER A 77 15.51 9.13 33.59
N PRO A 78 15.36 8.66 34.85
CA PRO A 78 16.11 9.20 35.98
C PRO A 78 17.63 9.17 35.77
N ALA A 79 18.13 8.12 35.11
CA ALA A 79 19.55 7.99 34.78
C ALA A 79 19.99 9.10 33.82
N LEU A 80 19.18 9.43 32.81
CA LEU A 80 19.46 10.51 31.88
C LEU A 80 19.49 11.88 32.58
N ARG A 81 18.52 12.16 33.45
CA ARG A 81 18.51 13.41 34.23
C ARG A 81 19.79 13.52 35.08
N ALA A 82 20.17 12.44 35.77
CA ALA A 82 21.39 12.41 36.58
C ALA A 82 22.66 12.63 35.73
N ALA A 83 22.78 11.92 34.60
CA ALA A 83 23.92 12.06 33.69
C ALA A 83 24.08 13.49 33.18
N MET A 84 22.97 14.15 32.80
CA MET A 84 22.98 15.52 32.29
C MET A 84 23.42 16.52 33.35
N LEU A 85 22.87 16.43 34.56
CA LEU A 85 23.27 17.28 35.67
C LEU A 85 24.75 17.05 36.02
N LEU A 86 25.20 15.79 36.08
CA LEU A 86 26.59 15.47 36.42
C LEU A 86 27.60 15.95 35.37
N SER A 87 27.23 15.91 34.09
CA SER A 87 28.09 16.31 32.98
C SER A 87 28.11 17.83 32.77
N GLU A 88 26.94 18.46 32.75
CA GLU A 88 26.79 19.85 32.33
C GLU A 88 26.71 20.84 33.51
N ASP A 89 26.07 20.45 34.63
CA ASP A 89 25.77 21.39 35.72
C ASP A 89 25.53 20.70 37.08
N LYS A 90 26.63 20.29 37.74
CA LYS A 90 26.59 19.50 38.98
C LYS A 90 25.84 20.18 40.12
N ARG A 91 25.83 21.51 40.13
CA ARG A 91 25.22 22.35 41.17
C ARG A 91 23.95 23.02 40.68
N PHE A 92 23.30 22.46 39.66
CA PHE A 92 22.12 23.04 39.02
C PHE A 92 21.05 23.50 40.03
N TYR A 93 20.79 22.74 41.08
CA TYR A 93 19.80 23.09 42.10
C TYR A 93 20.29 24.08 43.16
N GLU A 94 21.59 24.41 43.21
CA GLU A 94 22.20 25.29 44.22
C GLU A 94 22.38 26.74 43.76
N HIS A 95 22.32 27.03 42.45
CA HIS A 95 22.53 28.37 41.90
C HIS A 95 21.26 28.94 41.24
N SER A 96 21.22 30.26 41.03
CA SER A 96 20.11 30.96 40.36
C SER A 96 20.54 31.47 38.98
N GLY A 97 20.81 30.53 38.06
CA GLY A 97 21.20 30.83 36.68
C GLY A 97 22.70 30.80 36.40
N VAL A 98 23.52 31.44 37.22
CA VAL A 98 24.99 31.42 37.06
C VAL A 98 25.65 30.78 38.27
N ASP A 99 26.50 29.80 38.04
CA ASP A 99 27.37 29.24 39.06
C ASP A 99 28.63 30.11 39.19
N TRP A 100 28.56 31.11 40.07
CA TRP A 100 29.68 32.02 40.33
C TRP A 100 30.92 31.30 40.86
N ARG A 101 30.75 30.21 41.64
CA ARG A 101 31.89 29.42 42.15
C ARG A 101 32.59 28.70 41.01
N ALA A 102 31.85 28.13 40.06
CA ALA A 102 32.41 27.48 38.88
C ALA A 102 33.01 28.52 37.91
N ALA A 103 32.37 29.67 37.73
CA ALA A 103 32.86 30.75 36.88
C ALA A 103 34.19 31.33 37.39
N SER A 104 34.30 31.61 38.69
CA SER A 104 35.54 32.08 39.31
C SER A 104 36.66 31.03 39.24
N ALA A 105 36.34 29.76 39.50
CA ALA A 105 37.31 28.67 39.40
C ALA A 105 37.81 28.47 37.96
N ALA A 106 36.93 28.58 36.96
CA ALA A 106 37.31 28.48 35.55
C ALA A 106 38.12 29.70 35.07
N ALA A 107 37.79 30.91 35.54
CA ALA A 107 38.57 32.11 35.25
C ALA A 107 39.98 32.03 35.82
N TRP A 108 40.13 31.53 37.06
CA TRP A 108 41.42 31.31 37.70
C TRP A 108 42.24 30.21 37.01
N GLY A 109 41.61 29.11 36.59
CA GLY A 109 42.25 28.02 35.86
C GLY A 109 42.76 28.42 34.47
N ASN A 110 42.03 29.31 33.77
CA ASN A 110 42.45 29.86 32.48
C ASN A 110 43.65 30.82 32.60
N LEU A 111 43.76 31.54 33.72
CA LEU A 111 44.91 32.40 34.01
C LEU A 111 46.20 31.58 34.24
N TRP A 112 46.05 30.32 34.71
CA TRP A 112 47.15 29.40 35.00
C TRP A 112 47.40 28.32 33.93
N ASN A 113 46.88 28.50 32.71
CA ASN A 113 47.10 27.61 31.55
C ASN A 113 46.72 26.14 31.77
N THR A 114 45.80 25.86 32.68
CA THR A 114 45.23 24.51 32.88
C THR A 114 43.98 24.34 32.01
N ARG A 115 43.74 23.10 31.53
CA ARG A 115 42.64 22.77 30.60
C ARG A 115 41.32 23.47 30.97
N THR A 116 40.77 24.20 30.00
CA THR A 116 39.50 24.94 30.07
C THR A 116 38.33 24.05 30.50
N ARG A 117 37.80 24.28 31.72
CA ARG A 117 36.47 23.78 32.12
C ARG A 117 35.41 24.79 31.65
N GLY A 118 34.33 24.29 31.05
CA GLY A 118 33.21 25.14 30.64
C GLY A 118 32.48 25.67 31.88
N ALA A 119 32.33 27.00 31.98
CA ALA A 119 31.63 27.66 33.09
C ALA A 119 30.14 27.96 32.79
N SER A 120 29.57 27.38 31.73
CA SER A 120 28.18 27.65 31.33
C SER A 120 27.24 26.62 31.96
N THR A 121 26.34 27.10 32.82
CA THR A 121 25.25 26.32 33.44
C THR A 121 24.20 25.89 32.41
N ILE A 122 23.34 24.93 32.76
CA ILE A 122 22.21 24.50 31.92
C ILE A 122 21.32 25.70 31.57
N THR A 123 21.02 26.57 32.55
CA THR A 123 20.18 27.75 32.34
C THR A 123 20.81 28.74 31.34
N MET A 124 22.12 28.98 31.40
CA MET A 124 22.82 29.83 30.42
C MET A 124 22.82 29.21 29.02
N GLN A 125 22.95 27.89 28.93
CA GLN A 125 22.86 27.20 27.65
C GLN A 125 21.44 27.30 27.07
N LEU A 126 20.40 27.06 27.88
CA LEU A 126 19.00 27.20 27.48
C LEU A 126 18.68 28.63 27.01
N ALA A 127 19.14 29.66 27.71
CA ALA A 127 18.95 31.05 27.28
C ALA A 127 19.49 31.29 25.86
N GLY A 128 20.65 30.69 25.53
CA GLY A 128 21.20 30.75 24.17
C GLY A 128 20.53 29.83 23.15
N LEU A 129 19.61 28.95 23.55
CA LEU A 129 18.83 28.11 22.64
C LEU A 129 17.46 28.71 22.33
N LEU A 130 16.89 29.48 23.25
CA LEU A 130 15.59 30.14 23.11
C LEU A 130 15.66 31.48 22.39
N ASP A 131 16.83 32.11 22.36
CA ASP A 131 17.02 33.45 21.79
C ASP A 131 18.08 33.39 20.68
N ASP A 132 17.64 33.66 19.44
CA ASP A 132 18.47 33.66 18.24
C ASP A 132 19.59 34.71 18.28
N ASP A 133 19.40 35.84 18.98
CA ASP A 133 20.44 36.87 19.14
C ASP A 133 21.52 36.44 20.14
N LEU A 134 21.20 35.49 21.03
CA LEU A 134 22.09 34.90 22.01
C LEU A 134 22.69 33.55 21.56
N ARG A 135 22.34 33.09 20.34
CA ARG A 135 22.89 31.87 19.73
C ARG A 135 24.34 32.07 19.30
N ARG A 136 25.07 30.96 19.28
CA ARG A 136 26.51 30.91 18.98
C ARG A 136 26.71 31.17 17.47
N ALA A 137 27.28 32.32 17.10
CA ALA A 137 27.65 32.59 15.71
C ALA A 137 28.88 31.75 15.26
N ALA A 138 29.04 31.56 13.95
CA ALA A 138 30.10 30.72 13.36
C ALA A 138 31.55 31.14 13.74
N GLY A 139 31.75 32.39 14.18
CA GLY A 139 33.05 32.91 14.65
C GLY A 139 33.32 32.75 16.15
N GLY A 140 32.49 32.03 16.90
CA GLY A 140 32.59 31.92 18.36
C GLY A 140 31.71 32.94 19.11
N ARG A 141 31.71 32.87 20.45
CA ARG A 141 30.89 33.76 21.30
C ARG A 141 31.58 35.10 21.51
N SER A 142 30.90 36.21 21.24
CA SER A 142 31.37 37.51 21.70
C SER A 142 31.23 37.64 23.23
N PHE A 143 32.06 38.49 23.85
CA PHE A 143 31.94 38.78 25.29
C PHE A 143 30.56 39.37 25.63
N THR A 144 29.99 40.15 24.73
CA THR A 144 28.65 40.75 24.87
C THR A 144 27.53 39.70 24.88
N GLN A 145 27.58 38.68 24.02
CA GLN A 145 26.62 37.57 24.01
C GLN A 145 26.67 36.75 25.30
N LYS A 146 27.85 36.59 25.91
CA LYS A 146 28.02 35.85 27.18
C LYS A 146 27.41 36.61 28.37
N ILE A 147 27.49 37.94 28.36
CA ILE A 147 26.79 38.80 29.34
C ILE A 147 25.27 38.73 29.10
N GLY A 148 24.82 38.79 27.85
CA GLY A 148 23.40 38.62 27.50
C GLY A 148 22.82 37.30 28.01
N GLN A 149 23.53 36.18 27.81
CA GLN A 149 23.13 34.87 28.35
C GLN A 149 23.09 34.83 29.89
N THR A 150 23.95 35.58 30.56
CA THR A 150 23.99 35.66 32.04
C THR A 150 22.73 36.38 32.57
N VAL A 151 22.38 37.51 31.95
CA VAL A 151 21.16 38.26 32.29
C VAL A 151 19.92 37.44 31.98
N ALA A 152 19.84 36.84 30.79
CA ALA A 152 18.72 36.01 30.37
C ALA A 152 18.56 34.76 31.27
N ALA A 153 19.65 34.09 31.64
CA ALA A 153 19.60 32.95 32.57
C ALA A 153 19.05 33.36 33.95
N THR A 154 19.47 34.52 34.46
CA THR A 154 18.96 35.04 35.75
C THR A 154 17.47 35.36 35.65
N GLN A 155 17.00 35.88 34.52
CA GLN A 155 15.58 36.14 34.30
C GLN A 155 14.75 34.85 34.15
N LEU A 156 15.26 33.84 33.44
CA LEU A 156 14.62 32.52 33.35
C LEU A 156 14.43 31.92 34.74
N GLU A 157 15.45 31.96 35.60
CA GLU A 157 15.41 31.38 36.96
C GLU A 157 14.47 32.10 37.92
N ARG A 158 14.11 33.36 37.63
CA ARG A 158 13.10 34.10 38.38
C ARG A 158 11.67 33.74 37.99
N ARG A 159 11.46 33.29 36.74
CA ARG A 159 10.13 33.05 36.17
C ARG A 159 9.79 31.57 36.03
N TRP A 160 10.80 30.73 35.82
CA TRP A 160 10.66 29.31 35.55
C TRP A 160 11.20 28.51 36.73
N ARG A 161 10.55 27.40 37.03
CA ARG A 161 11.05 26.45 38.01
C ARG A 161 12.20 25.61 37.43
N LYS A 162 13.01 25.00 38.31
CA LYS A 162 14.16 24.16 37.91
C LYS A 162 13.78 22.96 37.06
N ASP A 163 12.64 22.32 37.35
CA ASP A 163 12.06 21.25 36.53
C ASP A 163 11.71 21.75 35.12
N GLN A 164 11.10 22.93 34.99
CA GLN A 164 10.76 23.54 33.70
C GLN A 164 12.00 23.89 32.87
N ILE A 165 13.04 24.44 33.51
CA ILE A 165 14.32 24.75 32.86
C ILE A 165 14.96 23.46 32.32
N LEU A 166 15.03 22.42 33.16
CA LEU A 166 15.60 21.14 32.74
C LEU A 166 14.76 20.48 31.63
N GLU A 167 13.43 20.49 31.74
CA GLU A 167 12.53 19.98 30.71
C GLU A 167 12.75 20.67 29.36
N ALA A 168 12.74 22.01 29.34
CA ALA A 168 12.94 22.76 28.11
C ALA A 168 14.33 22.55 27.54
N TYR A 169 15.37 22.50 28.37
CA TYR A 169 16.73 22.22 27.94
C TYR A 169 16.84 20.85 27.26
N LEU A 170 16.31 19.80 27.89
CA LEU A 170 16.34 18.45 27.32
C LEU A 170 15.57 18.34 25.99
N ASN A 171 14.54 19.15 25.78
CA ASN A 171 13.78 19.17 24.52
C ASN A 171 14.43 20.02 23.42
N THR A 172 15.35 20.93 23.75
CA THR A 172 15.91 21.92 22.80
C THR A 172 17.41 21.77 22.55
N VAL A 173 18.12 21.01 23.38
CA VAL A 173 19.57 20.86 23.28
C VAL A 173 19.95 20.05 22.02
N PRO A 174 20.91 20.54 21.20
CA PRO A 174 21.44 19.78 20.07
C PRO A 174 22.40 18.70 20.56
N PHE A 175 22.26 17.48 20.04
CA PHE A 175 23.10 16.35 20.44
C PHE A 175 24.12 15.93 19.39
N ARG A 176 23.72 15.76 18.13
CA ARG A 176 24.64 15.34 17.04
C ARG A 176 23.99 15.55 15.68
N GLY A 177 24.74 16.10 14.73
CA GLY A 177 24.20 16.37 13.38
C GLY A 177 22.93 17.20 13.44
N GLU A 178 21.84 16.66 12.89
CA GLU A 178 20.50 17.27 12.88
C GLU A 178 19.66 16.98 14.15
N ILE A 179 20.14 16.13 15.07
CA ILE A 179 19.38 15.65 16.23
C ILE A 179 19.28 16.75 17.30
N VAL A 180 18.05 17.15 17.61
CA VAL A 180 17.71 18.14 18.63
C VAL A 180 16.67 17.56 19.58
N GLY A 181 16.98 17.63 20.87
CA GLY A 181 16.11 17.19 21.95
C GLY A 181 16.18 15.68 22.21
N ILE A 182 15.74 15.29 23.40
CA ILE A 182 15.89 13.93 23.91
C ILE A 182 15.00 12.89 23.20
N ASP A 183 13.82 13.25 22.68
CA ASP A 183 12.96 12.29 21.97
C ASP A 183 13.63 11.85 20.66
N ALA A 184 14.17 12.81 19.91
CA ALA A 184 14.94 12.53 18.71
C ALA A 184 16.19 11.71 19.02
N LEU A 185 16.95 12.07 20.07
CA LEU A 185 18.15 11.34 20.46
C LEU A 185 17.87 9.88 20.83
N SER A 186 16.92 9.67 21.74
CA SER A 186 16.61 8.35 22.31
C SER A 186 16.21 7.35 21.23
N ARG A 187 15.44 7.83 20.25
CA ARG A 187 14.99 7.02 19.12
C ARG A 187 16.08 6.81 18.09
N THR A 188 16.83 7.86 17.76
CA THR A 188 17.85 7.81 16.69
C THR A 188 19.05 6.94 17.08
N LEU A 189 19.57 7.08 18.30
CA LEU A 189 20.76 6.34 18.73
C LEU A 189 20.41 5.00 19.39
N PHE A 190 19.34 4.96 20.18
CA PHE A 190 19.05 3.82 21.07
C PHE A 190 17.78 3.05 20.71
N SER A 191 16.95 3.51 19.77
CA SER A 191 15.64 2.92 19.45
C SER A 191 14.73 2.74 20.67
N LYS A 192 14.77 3.72 21.59
CA LYS A 192 14.01 3.70 22.85
C LYS A 192 13.22 4.99 23.03
N ALA A 193 12.17 4.90 23.83
CA ALA A 193 11.54 6.09 24.40
C ALA A 193 12.49 6.76 25.40
N PRO A 194 12.40 8.08 25.62
CA PRO A 194 13.24 8.80 26.58
C PRO A 194 13.21 8.25 28.02
N SER A 195 12.08 7.67 28.42
CA SER A 195 11.90 7.02 29.72
C SER A 195 12.67 5.71 29.86
N GLY A 196 13.00 5.05 28.75
CA GLY A 196 13.62 3.71 28.73
C GLY A 196 15.14 3.70 28.67
N LEU A 197 15.80 4.87 28.69
CA LEU A 197 17.26 4.94 28.60
C LEU A 197 17.96 4.47 29.88
N ASP A 198 18.91 3.56 29.74
CA ASP A 198 19.73 3.04 30.84
C ASP A 198 20.90 3.98 31.20
N ALA A 199 21.67 3.65 32.24
CA ALA A 199 22.79 4.48 32.70
C ALA A 199 23.91 4.64 31.65
N ARG A 200 24.17 3.61 30.84
CA ARG A 200 25.21 3.65 29.79
C ARG A 200 24.76 4.57 28.65
N GLU A 201 23.51 4.43 28.22
CA GLU A 201 22.90 5.27 27.18
C GLU A 201 22.81 6.74 27.63
N ALA A 202 22.42 6.96 28.89
CA ALA A 202 22.40 8.27 29.53
C ALA A 202 23.79 8.95 29.55
N ALA A 203 24.83 8.20 29.89
CA ALA A 203 26.20 8.71 29.91
C ALA A 203 26.69 9.10 28.51
N VAL A 204 26.37 8.30 27.47
CA VAL A 204 26.66 8.63 26.07
C VAL A 204 25.90 9.88 25.64
N ALA A 205 24.60 9.98 25.97
CA ALA A 205 23.80 11.16 25.68
C ALA A 205 24.41 12.43 26.30
N ALA A 206 24.83 12.37 27.56
CA ALA A 206 25.45 13.51 28.27
C ALA A 206 26.79 13.91 27.66
N ALA A 207 27.61 12.93 27.26
CA ALA A 207 28.88 13.19 26.59
C ALA A 207 28.74 13.91 25.24
N LEU A 208 27.62 13.68 24.53
CA LEU A 208 27.34 14.30 23.22
C LEU A 208 27.01 15.79 23.34
N VAL A 209 26.31 16.24 24.38
CA VAL A 209 25.93 17.66 24.57
C VAL A 209 27.14 18.59 24.52
N ARG A 210 28.22 18.23 25.23
CA ARG A 210 29.43 19.04 25.32
C ARG A 210 30.14 19.24 23.97
N ALA A 211 30.12 18.23 23.11
CA ALA A 211 30.70 18.31 21.77
C ALA A 211 29.92 17.40 20.80
N PRO A 212 28.84 17.91 20.19
CA PRO A 212 27.89 17.11 19.42
C PRO A 212 28.50 16.23 18.32
N ASN A 213 29.52 16.77 17.65
CA ASN A 213 30.18 16.14 16.51
C ASN A 213 31.57 15.59 16.85
N ALA A 214 31.85 15.31 18.13
CA ALA A 214 33.09 14.64 18.55
C ALA A 214 33.24 13.24 17.91
N ARG A 215 34.50 12.77 17.82
CA ARG A 215 34.82 11.41 17.38
C ARG A 215 34.30 10.39 18.42
N PRO A 216 33.82 9.21 17.99
CA PRO A 216 33.24 8.21 18.90
C PRO A 216 34.11 7.88 20.12
N ALA A 217 35.41 7.66 19.93
CA ALA A 217 36.34 7.38 21.04
C ALA A 217 36.37 8.48 22.12
N LEU A 218 36.25 9.75 21.73
CA LEU A 218 36.19 10.87 22.68
C LEU A 218 34.83 10.93 23.40
N VAL A 219 33.75 10.56 22.72
CA VAL A 219 32.42 10.43 23.34
C VAL A 219 32.44 9.29 24.36
N ALA A 220 33.00 8.14 24.00
CA ALA A 220 33.13 6.98 24.88
C ALA A 220 33.96 7.27 26.13
N GLN A 221 35.10 7.95 25.96
CA GLN A 221 35.95 8.37 27.08
C GLN A 221 35.15 9.22 28.09
N ARG A 222 34.43 10.23 27.60
CA ARG A 222 33.61 11.13 28.44
C ARG A 222 32.41 10.41 29.05
N ALA A 223 31.76 9.54 28.29
CA ALA A 223 30.68 8.71 28.79
C ALA A 223 31.17 7.81 29.92
N CYS A 224 32.37 7.23 29.82
CA CYS A 224 32.92 6.41 30.89
C CYS A 224 33.20 7.23 32.16
N GLU A 225 33.67 8.47 32.03
CA GLU A 225 33.83 9.38 33.17
C GLU A 225 32.50 9.69 33.86
N VAL A 226 31.43 9.97 33.09
CA VAL A 226 30.10 10.21 33.63
C VAL A 226 29.54 8.96 34.31
N LEU A 227 29.66 7.80 33.66
CA LEU A 227 29.13 6.53 34.17
C LEU A 227 29.79 6.10 35.48
N ARG A 228 31.11 6.26 35.60
CA ARG A 228 31.84 5.97 36.86
C ARG A 228 31.36 6.82 38.04
N VAL A 229 30.94 8.06 37.77
CA VAL A 229 30.40 8.96 38.81
C VAL A 229 28.96 8.62 39.15
N MET A 230 28.17 8.17 38.17
CA MET A 230 26.79 7.74 38.38
C MET A 230 26.68 6.44 39.18
N GLU A 231 27.62 5.51 38.98
CA GLU A 231 27.63 4.19 39.61
C GLU A 231 28.92 3.97 40.44
N PRO A 232 29.10 4.71 41.55
CA PRO A 232 30.28 4.57 42.39
C PRO A 232 30.34 3.16 42.99
N GLY A 233 31.39 2.40 42.66
CA GLY A 233 31.59 1.03 43.14
C GLY A 233 31.22 -0.08 42.14
N ALA A 234 30.57 0.26 41.02
CA ALA A 234 30.41 -0.68 39.91
C ALA A 234 31.70 -0.79 39.09
N ARG A 235 32.04 -1.99 38.62
CA ARG A 235 33.18 -2.19 37.72
C ARG A 235 32.77 -1.73 36.31
N THR A 236 33.03 -0.46 35.99
CA THR A 236 32.72 0.10 34.66
C THR A 236 33.69 -0.43 33.60
N ASP A 237 33.16 -1.18 32.64
CA ASP A 237 33.89 -1.62 31.45
C ASP A 237 33.88 -0.52 30.38
N CYS A 238 34.93 0.30 30.35
CA CYS A 238 35.05 1.38 29.37
C CYS A 238 35.30 0.86 27.94
N GLU A 239 35.84 -0.35 27.78
CA GLU A 239 36.12 -0.91 26.45
C GLU A 239 34.82 -1.37 25.78
N ALA A 240 33.96 -2.07 26.55
CA ALA A 240 32.61 -2.38 26.11
C ALA A 240 31.80 -1.11 25.80
N LEU A 241 31.96 -0.06 26.61
CA LEU A 241 31.31 1.23 26.36
C LEU A 241 31.81 1.92 25.09
N ASP A 242 33.10 1.79 24.75
CA ASP A 242 33.65 2.34 23.51
C ASP A 242 33.10 1.64 22.26
N MET A 243 33.04 0.31 22.28
CA MET A 243 32.39 -0.47 21.22
C MET A 243 30.91 -0.10 21.07
N PHE A 244 30.18 -0.02 22.19
CA PHE A 244 28.78 0.40 22.21
C PHE A 244 28.60 1.81 21.65
N THR A 245 29.39 2.78 22.11
CA THR A 245 29.34 4.18 21.68
C THR A 245 29.63 4.29 20.18
N SER A 246 30.62 3.56 19.69
CA SER A 246 30.95 3.51 18.27
C SER A 246 29.80 2.97 17.43
N ALA A 247 29.15 1.88 17.87
CA ALA A 247 27.99 1.31 17.20
C ALA A 247 26.80 2.27 17.15
N VAL A 248 26.44 2.92 18.27
CA VAL A 248 25.27 3.82 18.32
C VAL A 248 25.53 5.13 17.57
N VAL A 249 26.72 5.72 17.66
CA VAL A 249 27.05 6.99 17.00
C VAL A 249 27.21 6.83 15.49
N GLN A 250 27.63 5.65 15.01
CA GLN A 250 27.71 5.33 13.58
C GLN A 250 26.38 4.87 12.99
N ARG A 251 25.35 4.66 13.83
CA ARG A 251 24.02 4.26 13.37
C ARG A 251 23.44 5.35 12.48
N ARG A 252 23.48 5.12 11.16
CA ARG A 252 22.83 5.97 10.15
C ARG A 252 21.32 5.71 10.04
N ALA A 253 20.87 4.60 10.63
CA ALA A 253 19.52 4.10 10.48
C ALA A 253 18.58 4.69 11.53
N PHE A 254 18.08 5.89 11.27
CA PHE A 254 16.69 6.15 11.60
C PHE A 254 15.91 6.02 10.30
N GLU A 255 15.04 5.02 10.22
CA GLU A 255 14.02 4.97 9.18
C GLU A 255 13.30 6.33 9.20
N PRO A 256 13.27 7.11 8.11
CA PRO A 256 12.65 8.44 8.08
C PRO A 256 11.20 8.43 8.59
N ASN A 257 10.59 7.25 8.68
CA ASN A 257 9.26 7.03 9.19
C ASN A 257 9.25 5.81 10.14
N GLU A 258 8.75 5.99 11.37
CA GLU A 258 8.55 4.93 12.37
C GLU A 258 7.05 4.58 12.47
N GLY A 259 6.67 3.31 12.33
CA GLY A 259 5.28 2.88 12.46
C GLY A 259 4.88 1.68 11.60
N ILE A 260 3.56 1.46 11.51
CA ILE A 260 2.93 0.30 10.87
C ILE A 260 2.13 0.66 9.60
N ALA A 261 2.14 1.93 9.19
CA ALA A 261 1.35 2.41 8.05
C ALA A 261 2.09 3.49 7.23
N PRO A 262 3.33 3.25 6.77
CA PRO A 262 4.15 4.29 6.14
C PRO A 262 3.55 4.83 4.84
N HIS A 263 3.04 3.97 3.97
CA HIS A 263 2.44 4.39 2.69
C HIS A 263 1.15 5.19 2.88
N ALA A 264 0.26 4.72 3.76
CA ALA A 264 -0.97 5.43 4.09
C ALA A 264 -0.68 6.82 4.69
N ALA A 265 0.29 6.91 5.60
CA ALA A 265 0.69 8.17 6.22
C ALA A 265 1.22 9.18 5.19
N ARG A 266 2.12 8.75 4.30
CA ARG A 266 2.64 9.60 3.21
C ARG A 266 1.53 10.04 2.26
N ARG A 267 0.56 9.16 1.99
CA ARG A 267 -0.60 9.46 1.16
C ARG A 267 -1.49 10.53 1.79
N VAL A 268 -1.89 10.36 3.04
CA VAL A 268 -2.73 11.35 3.75
C VAL A 268 -2.04 12.72 3.81
N LEU A 269 -0.74 12.75 4.12
CA LEU A 269 0.00 14.00 4.16
C LEU A 269 0.11 14.66 2.78
N ARG A 270 0.23 13.88 1.70
CA ARG A 270 0.16 14.38 0.33
C ARG A 270 -1.21 14.97 0.02
N GLU A 271 -2.28 14.24 0.31
CA GLU A 271 -3.66 14.69 0.10
C GLU A 271 -3.96 16.00 0.85
N LEU A 272 -3.45 16.16 2.07
CA LEU A 272 -3.60 17.41 2.84
C LEU A 272 -2.81 18.59 2.27
N ARG A 273 -1.61 18.35 1.72
CA ARG A 273 -0.83 19.40 1.05
C ARG A 273 -1.48 19.85 -0.25
N ASP A 274 -2.07 18.92 -0.98
CA ASP A 274 -2.65 19.17 -2.30
C ASP A 274 -4.12 19.65 -2.22
N ALA A 275 -4.72 19.68 -1.01
CA ALA A 275 -6.11 20.07 -0.80
C ALA A 275 -6.37 21.56 -1.16
N PRO A 276 -7.41 21.88 -1.96
CA PRO A 276 -7.78 23.25 -2.28
C PRO A 276 -8.14 24.03 -1.01
N GLY A 277 -7.39 25.09 -0.69
CA GLY A 277 -7.60 25.95 0.49
C GLY A 277 -6.47 25.93 1.53
N THR A 278 -5.52 24.98 1.47
CA THR A 278 -4.23 25.08 2.20
C THR A 278 -3.19 25.91 1.42
N ALA A 279 -3.42 26.11 0.13
CA ALA A 279 -2.85 27.20 -0.67
C ALA A 279 -3.55 28.53 -0.31
N GLY A 280 -3.52 28.89 0.97
CA GLY A 280 -4.14 30.10 1.50
C GLY A 280 -3.13 31.21 1.69
N THR A 281 -3.31 32.27 0.90
CA THR A 281 -2.79 33.64 1.09
C THR A 281 -1.31 33.89 0.79
N ALA A 282 -1.08 35.02 0.14
CA ALA A 282 0.21 35.57 -0.26
C ALA A 282 1.09 36.01 0.95
N SER A 283 1.23 35.16 1.96
CA SER A 283 2.28 35.27 2.96
C SER A 283 3.45 34.39 2.53
N ASN A 284 4.67 34.93 2.55
CA ASN A 284 5.93 34.20 2.32
C ASN A 284 6.20 33.07 3.35
N ASP A 285 5.23 32.69 4.17
CA ASP A 285 5.36 31.61 5.14
C ASP A 285 5.15 30.25 4.46
N LYS A 286 6.18 29.41 4.54
CA LYS A 286 6.12 28.03 4.08
C LYS A 286 4.93 27.31 4.74
N PRO A 287 4.14 26.50 4.00
CA PRO A 287 3.05 25.72 4.58
C PRO A 287 3.57 24.87 5.74
N VAL A 288 3.11 25.15 6.96
CA VAL A 288 3.52 24.43 8.16
C VAL A 288 2.76 23.11 8.22
N ALA A 289 3.48 21.99 8.24
CA ALA A 289 2.87 20.68 8.39
C ALA A 289 2.19 20.57 9.77
N PRO A 290 0.99 19.98 9.87
CA PRO A 290 0.31 19.81 11.15
C PRO A 290 1.13 18.92 12.10
N ALA A 291 1.05 19.17 13.40
CA ALA A 291 1.73 18.35 14.40
C ALA A 291 1.19 16.90 14.43
N SER A 292 -0.11 16.72 14.19
CA SER A 292 -0.72 15.40 14.03
C SER A 292 -1.88 15.40 13.04
N VAL A 293 -2.17 14.23 12.47
CA VAL A 293 -3.27 14.00 11.54
C VAL A 293 -3.99 12.71 11.92
N ARG A 294 -5.31 12.76 12.03
CA ARG A 294 -6.15 11.58 12.30
C ARG A 294 -6.64 10.94 11.02
N THR A 295 -6.59 9.61 10.95
CA THR A 295 -7.03 8.81 9.79
C THR A 295 -8.28 8.00 10.11
N THR A 296 -8.85 7.34 9.10
CA THR A 296 -9.95 6.38 9.25
C THR A 296 -9.50 4.98 9.66
N LEU A 297 -8.19 4.72 9.58
CA LEU A 297 -7.57 3.44 9.90
C LEU A 297 -7.81 3.04 11.37
N ARG A 298 -7.77 1.74 11.64
CA ARG A 298 -7.87 1.17 13.00
C ARG A 298 -6.57 0.45 13.34
N ALA A 299 -5.85 0.92 14.35
CA ALA A 299 -4.52 0.38 14.66
C ALA A 299 -4.50 -1.14 14.94
N PRO A 300 -5.46 -1.73 15.69
CA PRO A 300 -5.48 -3.19 15.89
C PRO A 300 -5.66 -3.98 14.59
N LEU A 301 -6.49 -3.49 13.66
CA LEU A 301 -6.71 -4.13 12.36
C LEU A 301 -5.48 -3.98 11.45
N GLN A 302 -4.87 -2.79 11.44
CA GLN A 302 -3.66 -2.51 10.68
C GLN A 302 -2.51 -3.45 11.06
N ARG A 303 -2.25 -3.65 12.36
CA ARG A 303 -1.24 -4.60 12.85
C ARG A 303 -1.57 -6.02 12.43
N TYR A 304 -2.80 -6.47 12.67
CA TYR A 304 -3.23 -7.82 12.32
C TYR A 304 -3.07 -8.10 10.82
N ALA A 305 -3.44 -7.14 9.97
CA ALA A 305 -3.30 -7.26 8.52
C ALA A 305 -1.82 -7.32 8.09
N LEU A 306 -0.97 -6.46 8.65
CA LEU A 306 0.47 -6.46 8.36
C LEU A 306 1.13 -7.78 8.80
N ASP A 307 0.85 -8.22 10.02
CA ASP A 307 1.41 -9.45 10.58
C ASP A 307 0.94 -10.70 9.82
N SER A 308 -0.36 -10.75 9.44
CA SER A 308 -0.92 -11.82 8.62
C SER A 308 -0.22 -11.88 7.26
N LEU A 309 -0.12 -10.75 6.56
CA LEU A 309 0.55 -10.67 5.27
C LEU A 309 2.00 -11.15 5.38
N GLN A 310 2.78 -10.59 6.31
CA GLN A 310 4.19 -10.96 6.47
C GLN A 310 4.39 -12.43 6.83
N ARG A 311 3.51 -13.02 7.63
CA ARG A 311 3.60 -14.44 8.00
C ARG A 311 3.42 -15.34 6.77
N HIS A 312 2.37 -15.13 5.99
CA HIS A 312 2.13 -15.90 4.76
C HIS A 312 3.26 -15.70 3.75
N LEU A 313 3.77 -14.49 3.58
CA LEU A 313 4.90 -14.25 2.66
C LEU A 313 6.19 -14.97 3.08
N ARG A 314 6.46 -15.09 4.39
CA ARG A 314 7.62 -15.87 4.88
C ARG A 314 7.52 -17.34 4.50
N GLU A 315 6.31 -17.92 4.55
CA GLU A 315 6.05 -19.31 4.14
C GLU A 315 6.21 -19.51 2.62
N LEU A 316 5.99 -18.45 1.83
CA LEU A 316 6.06 -18.48 0.38
C LEU A 316 7.41 -18.06 -0.20
N ARG A 317 8.37 -17.65 0.64
CA ARG A 317 9.65 -17.08 0.20
C ARG A 317 10.43 -18.00 -0.74
N ASP A 318 10.44 -19.31 -0.48
CA ASP A 318 11.15 -20.30 -1.29
C ASP A 318 10.52 -20.50 -2.68
N ARG A 319 9.35 -19.91 -2.92
CA ARG A 319 8.64 -19.86 -4.21
C ARG A 319 8.81 -18.52 -4.93
N HIS A 320 9.85 -17.77 -4.58
CA HIS A 320 10.20 -16.49 -5.18
C HIS A 320 9.08 -15.43 -5.00
N VAL A 321 8.55 -15.36 -3.78
CA VAL A 321 7.56 -14.35 -3.37
C VAL A 321 8.20 -13.40 -2.36
N GLU A 322 8.18 -12.10 -2.66
CA GLU A 322 8.78 -11.06 -1.81
C GLU A 322 7.75 -10.04 -1.31
N ASP A 323 6.75 -9.73 -2.14
CA ASP A 323 5.88 -8.58 -1.96
C ASP A 323 4.41 -8.95 -1.76
N GLY A 324 3.72 -8.08 -1.03
CA GLY A 324 2.28 -8.10 -0.92
C GLY A 324 1.72 -6.77 -0.44
N ALA A 325 0.43 -6.60 -0.64
CA ALA A 325 -0.33 -5.43 -0.23
C ALA A 325 -1.75 -5.83 0.16
N LEU A 326 -2.37 -5.05 1.04
CA LEU A 326 -3.71 -5.31 1.54
C LEU A 326 -4.46 -4.01 1.85
N VAL A 327 -5.73 -3.96 1.48
CA VAL A 327 -6.64 -2.87 1.85
C VAL A 327 -7.96 -3.43 2.40
N VAL A 328 -8.49 -2.78 3.45
CA VAL A 328 -9.82 -3.07 4.00
C VAL A 328 -10.67 -1.82 3.90
N LEU A 329 -11.86 -1.94 3.30
CA LEU A 329 -12.84 -0.88 3.13
C LEU A 329 -14.10 -1.19 3.95
N ASP A 330 -14.69 -0.16 4.58
CA ASP A 330 -16.07 -0.23 5.06
C ASP A 330 -17.04 -0.03 3.87
N ASN A 331 -17.97 -0.97 3.69
CA ASN A 331 -18.87 -0.96 2.54
C ASN A 331 -19.77 0.28 2.57
N ALA A 332 -20.35 0.63 3.71
CA ALA A 332 -21.29 1.73 3.80
C ALA A 332 -20.59 3.08 3.59
N SER A 333 -19.53 3.36 4.34
CA SER A 333 -18.92 4.70 4.35
C SER A 333 -17.86 4.91 3.26
N GLY A 334 -17.22 3.84 2.78
CA GLY A 334 -16.03 3.96 1.91
C GLY A 334 -14.76 4.34 2.68
N GLU A 335 -14.80 4.37 4.00
CA GLU A 335 -13.62 4.58 4.81
C GLU A 335 -12.64 3.41 4.67
N VAL A 336 -11.36 3.72 4.49
CA VAL A 336 -10.29 2.74 4.57
C VAL A 336 -10.02 2.42 6.04
N LEU A 337 -10.11 1.15 6.42
CA LEU A 337 -9.91 0.68 7.80
C LEU A 337 -8.51 0.12 8.05
N ALA A 338 -7.85 -0.40 7.00
CA ALA A 338 -6.46 -0.83 6.99
C ALA A 338 -5.85 -0.64 5.60
N TRP A 339 -4.56 -0.31 5.56
CA TRP A 339 -3.76 -0.07 4.36
C TRP A 339 -2.34 -0.58 4.58
N VAL A 340 -2.02 -1.73 4.01
CA VAL A 340 -0.67 -2.31 4.02
C VAL A 340 -0.11 -2.16 2.60
N GLY A 341 0.78 -1.19 2.42
CA GLY A 341 1.36 -0.88 1.12
C GLY A 341 2.50 -1.81 0.70
N SER A 342 3.16 -2.47 1.65
CA SER A 342 4.29 -3.36 1.38
C SER A 342 4.47 -4.38 2.52
N SER A 343 5.19 -5.46 2.23
CA SER A 343 5.71 -6.45 3.18
C SER A 343 6.75 -5.88 4.16
N GLY A 344 7.24 -4.65 3.94
CA GLY A 344 8.23 -4.00 4.81
C GLY A 344 9.60 -4.68 4.72
N PRO A 345 10.21 -5.12 5.83
CA PRO A 345 11.57 -5.71 5.82
C PRO A 345 11.77 -6.96 4.95
N LEU A 346 10.69 -7.61 4.53
CA LEU A 346 10.76 -8.76 3.60
C LEU A 346 10.97 -8.35 2.15
N SER A 347 10.65 -7.10 1.80
CA SER A 347 10.68 -6.58 0.43
C SER A 347 11.99 -5.85 0.14
N GLN A 348 12.57 -6.11 -1.03
CA GLN A 348 13.68 -5.29 -1.57
C GLN A 348 13.21 -3.94 -2.12
N ALA A 349 11.90 -3.74 -2.23
CA ALA A 349 11.27 -2.53 -2.73
C ALA A 349 10.20 -2.01 -1.75
N ALA A 350 10.52 -2.01 -0.44
CA ALA A 350 9.59 -1.67 0.64
C ALA A 350 8.92 -0.28 0.50
N GLU A 351 9.53 0.60 -0.28
CA GLU A 351 9.05 1.94 -0.59
C GLU A 351 7.93 1.98 -1.64
N VAL A 352 7.77 0.92 -2.44
CA VAL A 352 6.68 0.79 -3.42
C VAL A 352 5.38 0.48 -2.71
N ASP A 353 4.36 1.30 -2.97
CA ASP A 353 3.01 1.08 -2.43
C ASP A 353 2.19 0.16 -3.36
N GLY A 354 2.16 -1.13 -3.04
CA GLY A 354 1.39 -2.14 -3.77
C GLY A 354 -0.13 -1.90 -3.74
N VAL A 355 -0.65 -1.05 -2.83
CA VAL A 355 -2.08 -0.70 -2.84
C VAL A 355 -2.42 0.21 -4.03
N THR A 356 -1.47 1.05 -4.46
CA THR A 356 -1.67 2.04 -5.53
C THR A 356 -0.93 1.70 -6.82
N ALA A 357 0.09 0.85 -6.76
CA ALA A 357 0.79 0.35 -7.95
C ALA A 357 -0.18 -0.36 -8.90
N LEU A 358 -0.04 -0.06 -10.20
CA LEU A 358 -0.82 -0.71 -11.24
C LEU A 358 -0.24 -2.09 -11.54
N ARG A 359 -1.10 -3.10 -11.55
CA ARG A 359 -0.74 -4.52 -11.71
C ARG A 359 -1.85 -5.25 -12.47
N GLN A 360 -1.53 -6.35 -13.11
CA GLN A 360 -2.54 -7.14 -13.85
C GLN A 360 -3.46 -7.87 -12.87
N PRO A 361 -4.77 -7.56 -12.82
CA PRO A 361 -5.74 -8.10 -11.86
C PRO A 361 -6.15 -9.55 -12.17
N GLY A 362 -5.80 -10.06 -13.35
CA GLY A 362 -6.18 -11.38 -13.82
C GLY A 362 -7.69 -11.58 -13.82
N SER A 363 -8.14 -12.77 -13.43
CA SER A 363 -9.56 -13.15 -13.42
C SER A 363 -10.46 -12.39 -12.43
N THR A 364 -9.95 -11.41 -11.68
CA THR A 364 -10.78 -10.58 -10.77
C THR A 364 -11.67 -9.57 -11.52
N LEU A 365 -11.50 -9.37 -12.83
CA LEU A 365 -12.42 -8.54 -13.62
C LEU A 365 -13.72 -9.28 -14.02
N LYS A 366 -13.71 -10.62 -14.02
CA LYS A 366 -14.85 -11.44 -14.48
C LYS A 366 -16.18 -11.13 -13.76
N PRO A 367 -16.23 -10.88 -12.45
CA PRO A 367 -17.50 -10.54 -11.78
C PRO A 367 -18.19 -9.31 -12.38
N LEU A 368 -17.44 -8.28 -12.75
CA LEU A 368 -17.99 -7.08 -13.39
C LEU A 368 -18.51 -7.39 -14.80
N LEU A 369 -17.78 -8.22 -15.56
CA LEU A 369 -18.20 -8.67 -16.89
C LEU A 369 -19.51 -9.46 -16.84
N TYR A 370 -19.61 -10.42 -15.94
CA TYR A 370 -20.81 -11.25 -15.80
C TYR A 370 -21.98 -10.42 -15.26
N ALA A 371 -21.74 -9.49 -14.34
CA ALA A 371 -22.77 -8.56 -13.88
C ALA A 371 -23.32 -7.72 -15.04
N GLN A 372 -22.47 -7.17 -15.89
CA GLN A 372 -22.89 -6.43 -17.08
C GLN A 372 -23.69 -7.31 -18.05
N ALA A 373 -23.21 -8.52 -18.34
CA ALA A 373 -23.92 -9.44 -19.25
C ALA A 373 -25.31 -9.86 -18.72
N ILE A 374 -25.44 -10.05 -17.40
CA ILE A 374 -26.71 -10.35 -16.74
C ILE A 374 -27.63 -9.12 -16.76
N ALA A 375 -27.11 -7.93 -16.44
CA ALA A 375 -27.87 -6.67 -16.45
C ALA A 375 -28.44 -6.37 -17.85
N GLU A 376 -27.65 -6.62 -18.90
CA GLU A 376 -28.04 -6.49 -20.30
C GLU A 376 -28.92 -7.66 -20.80
N LYS A 377 -29.31 -8.59 -19.92
CA LYS A 377 -30.13 -9.79 -20.21
C LYS A 377 -29.55 -10.68 -21.32
N ARG A 378 -28.22 -10.67 -21.50
CA ARG A 378 -27.53 -11.53 -22.49
C ARG A 378 -27.41 -12.97 -22.00
N ILE A 379 -27.25 -13.14 -20.69
CA ILE A 379 -27.16 -14.45 -20.02
C ILE A 379 -27.90 -14.41 -18.68
N THR A 380 -28.23 -15.58 -18.15
CA THR A 380 -28.64 -15.80 -16.76
C THR A 380 -27.56 -16.61 -16.04
N ALA A 381 -27.64 -16.71 -14.71
CA ALA A 381 -26.73 -17.56 -13.94
C ALA A 381 -26.79 -19.06 -14.35
N ALA A 382 -27.93 -19.52 -14.86
CA ALA A 382 -28.12 -20.88 -15.38
C ALA A 382 -27.79 -21.06 -16.88
N SER A 383 -27.55 -19.97 -17.64
CA SER A 383 -27.21 -20.08 -19.06
C SER A 383 -25.98 -20.96 -19.28
N LEU A 384 -26.08 -21.92 -20.19
CA LEU A 384 -24.97 -22.79 -20.57
C LEU A 384 -24.02 -22.06 -21.51
N ILE A 385 -22.73 -22.06 -21.17
CA ILE A 385 -21.64 -21.49 -21.94
C ILE A 385 -20.63 -22.60 -22.24
N GLU A 386 -20.18 -22.66 -23.49
CA GLU A 386 -19.28 -23.71 -23.93
C GLU A 386 -17.83 -23.43 -23.53
N ASP A 387 -17.24 -24.35 -22.75
CA ASP A 387 -15.82 -24.40 -22.41
C ASP A 387 -15.11 -25.47 -23.27
N SER A 388 -14.95 -25.18 -24.56
CA SER A 388 -14.24 -25.98 -25.56
C SER A 388 -13.14 -25.15 -26.25
N SER A 389 -12.26 -25.78 -27.03
CA SER A 389 -11.19 -25.08 -27.75
C SER A 389 -11.78 -24.01 -28.68
N ALA A 390 -11.81 -22.76 -28.22
CA ALA A 390 -12.27 -21.63 -29.00
C ALA A 390 -11.09 -21.02 -29.75
N GLN A 391 -11.13 -21.07 -31.08
CA GLN A 391 -10.23 -20.31 -31.94
C GLN A 391 -10.92 -18.99 -32.29
N ILE A 392 -10.50 -17.90 -31.65
CA ILE A 392 -11.14 -16.60 -31.82
C ILE A 392 -10.29 -15.78 -32.78
N SER A 393 -10.81 -15.51 -33.96
CA SER A 393 -10.17 -14.63 -34.93
C SER A 393 -10.14 -13.19 -34.40
N THR A 394 -8.96 -12.60 -34.31
CA THR A 394 -8.73 -11.19 -33.99
C THR A 394 -8.09 -10.49 -35.18
N ALA A 395 -8.09 -9.15 -35.19
CA ALA A 395 -7.38 -8.36 -36.20
C ALA A 395 -5.85 -8.64 -36.24
N SER A 396 -5.29 -9.20 -35.16
CA SER A 396 -3.88 -9.52 -34.98
C SER A 396 -3.53 -11.01 -35.12
N GLY A 397 -4.50 -11.86 -35.47
CA GLY A 397 -4.30 -13.29 -35.68
C GLY A 397 -5.29 -14.16 -34.92
N LEU A 398 -4.93 -15.42 -34.67
CA LEU A 398 -5.79 -16.37 -33.97
C LEU A 398 -5.51 -16.35 -32.46
N TYR A 399 -6.53 -16.01 -31.67
CA TYR A 399 -6.47 -16.07 -30.21
C TYR A 399 -7.06 -17.37 -29.68
N ILE A 400 -6.26 -18.16 -28.95
CA ILE A 400 -6.67 -19.45 -28.40
C ILE A 400 -6.57 -19.40 -26.87
N PRO A 401 -7.64 -19.00 -26.15
CA PRO A 401 -7.64 -19.00 -24.70
C PRO A 401 -7.60 -20.45 -24.17
N GLN A 402 -6.84 -20.65 -23.09
CA GLN A 402 -6.83 -21.91 -22.34
C GLN A 402 -7.24 -21.67 -20.90
N ASN A 403 -7.89 -22.65 -20.29
CA ASN A 403 -8.11 -22.66 -18.86
C ASN A 403 -6.80 -22.84 -18.10
N TYR A 404 -6.82 -22.44 -16.82
CA TYR A 404 -5.65 -22.54 -15.95
C TYR A 404 -5.11 -23.97 -15.86
N ASP A 405 -6.00 -24.98 -15.78
CA ASP A 405 -5.64 -26.40 -15.74
C ASP A 405 -5.39 -27.01 -17.13
N ARG A 406 -5.46 -26.19 -18.19
CA ARG A 406 -5.33 -26.59 -19.61
C ARG A 406 -6.32 -27.68 -20.04
N ARG A 407 -7.43 -27.84 -19.31
CA ARG A 407 -8.50 -28.79 -19.63
C ARG A 407 -9.78 -28.04 -19.94
N PHE A 408 -10.53 -28.55 -20.91
CA PHE A 408 -11.87 -28.09 -21.24
C PHE A 408 -12.89 -28.85 -20.40
N LYS A 409 -13.90 -28.15 -19.90
CA LYS A 409 -14.98 -28.71 -19.06
C LYS A 409 -16.27 -28.94 -19.83
N GLY A 410 -16.29 -28.62 -21.13
CA GLY A 410 -17.49 -28.74 -21.97
C GLY A 410 -18.53 -27.66 -21.62
N PRO A 411 -19.82 -27.89 -21.88
CA PRO A 411 -20.88 -26.95 -21.50
C PRO A 411 -21.00 -26.81 -19.97
N VAL A 412 -20.96 -25.57 -19.49
CA VAL A 412 -21.05 -25.25 -18.06
C VAL A 412 -22.00 -24.07 -17.85
N SER A 413 -22.71 -24.01 -16.72
CA SER A 413 -23.54 -22.83 -16.40
C SER A 413 -22.66 -21.60 -16.15
N ALA A 414 -23.21 -20.40 -16.38
CA ALA A 414 -22.53 -19.14 -16.08
C ALA A 414 -22.13 -19.04 -14.59
N ARG A 415 -22.97 -19.57 -13.68
CA ARG A 415 -22.66 -19.73 -12.24
C ARG A 415 -21.36 -20.52 -12.04
N THR A 416 -21.30 -21.73 -12.57
CA THR A 416 -20.12 -22.58 -12.43
C THR A 416 -18.90 -21.96 -13.13
N ALA A 417 -19.08 -21.36 -14.31
CA ALA A 417 -18.00 -20.72 -15.05
C ALA A 417 -17.35 -19.56 -14.28
N LEU A 418 -18.15 -18.67 -13.70
CA LEU A 418 -17.66 -17.53 -12.93
C LEU A 418 -17.04 -17.98 -11.60
N ALA A 419 -17.73 -18.85 -10.84
CA ALA A 419 -17.27 -19.33 -9.56
C ALA A 419 -15.98 -20.16 -9.68
N ALA A 420 -15.91 -21.07 -10.65
CA ALA A 420 -14.72 -21.87 -10.96
C ALA A 420 -13.67 -21.10 -11.79
N SER A 421 -13.94 -19.82 -12.12
CA SER A 421 -13.01 -18.91 -12.79
C SER A 421 -12.51 -19.36 -14.17
N LEU A 422 -13.35 -20.02 -14.96
CA LEU A 422 -12.99 -20.55 -16.28
C LEU A 422 -12.70 -19.42 -17.29
N ASN A 423 -11.71 -19.61 -18.15
CA ASN A 423 -11.22 -18.57 -19.06
C ASN A 423 -12.04 -18.50 -20.35
N VAL A 424 -12.31 -19.64 -20.98
CA VAL A 424 -13.04 -19.64 -22.26
C VAL A 424 -14.47 -19.09 -22.12
N PRO A 425 -15.27 -19.50 -21.12
CA PRO A 425 -16.60 -18.92 -20.93
C PRO A 425 -16.57 -17.41 -20.67
N ALA A 426 -15.56 -16.91 -19.95
CA ALA A 426 -15.39 -15.48 -19.72
C ALA A 426 -15.10 -14.72 -21.02
N VAL A 427 -14.24 -15.25 -21.88
CA VAL A 427 -13.98 -14.65 -23.19
C VAL A 427 -15.23 -14.67 -24.08
N ARG A 428 -15.97 -15.78 -24.11
CA ARG A 428 -17.25 -15.85 -24.85
C ARG A 428 -18.27 -14.86 -24.31
N THR A 429 -18.32 -14.64 -23.00
CA THR A 429 -19.14 -13.61 -22.37
C THR A 429 -18.73 -12.20 -22.81
N LEU A 430 -17.43 -11.95 -22.94
CA LEU A 430 -16.93 -10.68 -23.46
C LEU A 430 -17.26 -10.47 -24.94
N VAL A 431 -17.29 -11.53 -25.76
CA VAL A 431 -17.77 -11.42 -27.15
C VAL A 431 -19.23 -10.94 -27.18
N MET A 432 -20.06 -11.45 -26.27
CA MET A 432 -21.46 -11.02 -26.17
C MET A 432 -21.59 -9.55 -25.75
N VAL A 433 -20.77 -9.04 -24.83
CA VAL A 433 -20.83 -7.65 -24.34
C VAL A 433 -20.07 -6.67 -25.23
N SER A 434 -19.00 -7.11 -25.89
CA SER A 434 -17.91 -6.37 -26.55
C SER A 434 -16.80 -5.82 -25.61
N PRO A 435 -15.52 -5.80 -26.06
CA PRO A 435 -14.41 -5.22 -25.30
C PRO A 435 -14.59 -3.74 -24.92
N GLU A 436 -15.08 -2.90 -25.83
CA GLU A 436 -15.24 -1.47 -25.56
C GLU A 436 -16.36 -1.16 -24.57
N ALA A 437 -17.50 -1.87 -24.66
CA ALA A 437 -18.57 -1.71 -23.68
C ALA A 437 -18.09 -2.11 -22.27
N PHE A 438 -17.32 -3.20 -22.16
CA PHE A 438 -16.78 -3.63 -20.88
C PHE A 438 -15.70 -2.67 -20.34
N ALA A 439 -14.81 -2.17 -21.20
CA ALA A 439 -13.82 -1.17 -20.78
C ALA A 439 -14.48 0.11 -20.24
N ARG A 440 -15.60 0.54 -20.82
CA ARG A 440 -16.38 1.68 -20.35
C ARG A 440 -16.99 1.42 -18.97
N GLU A 441 -17.57 0.25 -18.75
CA GLU A 441 -18.09 -0.18 -17.44
C GLU A 441 -16.98 -0.19 -16.39
N LEU A 442 -15.80 -0.72 -16.72
CA LEU A 442 -14.64 -0.73 -15.81
C LEU A 442 -14.20 0.69 -15.43
N ARG A 443 -14.12 1.63 -16.39
CA ARG A 443 -13.77 3.03 -16.08
C ARG A 443 -14.84 3.69 -15.22
N ALA A 444 -16.12 3.42 -15.50
CA ALA A 444 -17.24 3.93 -14.71
C ALA A 444 -17.18 3.39 -13.27
N ALA A 445 -16.78 2.13 -13.07
CA ALA A 445 -16.51 1.53 -11.76
C ALA A 445 -15.21 2.03 -11.08
N GLY A 446 -14.54 3.03 -11.65
CA GLY A 446 -13.37 3.69 -11.05
C GLY A 446 -12.02 3.01 -11.33
N LEU A 447 -11.96 2.04 -12.26
CA LEU A 447 -10.69 1.41 -12.64
C LEU A 447 -9.93 2.29 -13.65
N PRO A 448 -8.64 2.59 -13.41
CA PRO A 448 -7.86 3.55 -14.21
C PRO A 448 -7.29 2.92 -15.49
N LEU A 449 -8.15 2.40 -16.37
CA LEU A 449 -7.72 1.81 -17.65
C LEU A 449 -7.03 2.87 -18.52
N ARG A 450 -5.79 2.58 -18.93
CA ARG A 450 -4.96 3.48 -19.76
C ARG A 450 -5.38 3.50 -21.23
N GLU A 451 -5.82 2.34 -21.73
CA GLU A 451 -6.10 2.14 -23.16
C GLU A 451 -7.59 1.86 -23.42
N SER A 452 -7.98 1.83 -24.69
CA SER A 452 -9.34 1.47 -25.14
C SER A 452 -9.64 -0.02 -24.98
N GLY A 453 -10.92 -0.40 -25.02
CA GLY A 453 -11.32 -1.80 -25.05
C GLY A 453 -10.81 -2.51 -26.31
N ASP A 454 -10.74 -1.81 -27.44
CA ASP A 454 -10.19 -2.34 -28.69
C ASP A 454 -8.70 -2.69 -28.57
N TYR A 455 -7.93 -1.90 -27.82
CA TYR A 455 -6.52 -2.18 -27.55
C TYR A 455 -6.35 -3.50 -26.76
N TYR A 456 -7.12 -3.67 -25.68
CA TYR A 456 -7.04 -4.88 -24.86
C TYR A 456 -7.67 -6.09 -25.57
N GLY A 457 -8.66 -5.87 -26.41
CA GLY A 457 -9.42 -6.90 -27.11
C GLY A 457 -9.99 -7.95 -26.16
N TYR A 458 -10.03 -9.20 -26.61
CA TYR A 458 -10.59 -10.31 -25.82
C TYR A 458 -9.80 -10.67 -24.56
N SER A 459 -8.52 -10.25 -24.49
CA SER A 459 -7.68 -10.47 -23.31
C SER A 459 -8.15 -9.67 -22.08
N LEU A 460 -8.98 -8.64 -22.29
CA LEU A 460 -9.57 -7.84 -21.22
C LEU A 460 -10.39 -8.71 -20.25
N ALA A 461 -11.10 -9.72 -20.75
CA ALA A 461 -11.86 -10.67 -19.94
C ALA A 461 -10.99 -11.45 -18.94
N LEU A 462 -9.69 -11.55 -19.23
CA LEU A 462 -8.71 -12.27 -18.44
C LEU A 462 -7.81 -11.33 -17.62
N GLY A 463 -8.07 -10.02 -17.62
CA GLY A 463 -7.37 -9.04 -16.79
C GLY A 463 -6.03 -8.59 -17.33
N SER A 464 -5.92 -8.38 -18.65
CA SER A 464 -4.72 -7.79 -19.27
C SER A 464 -4.51 -6.30 -18.94
N ALA A 465 -5.58 -5.59 -18.56
CA ALA A 465 -5.51 -4.19 -18.15
C ALA A 465 -4.94 -4.05 -16.73
N GLU A 466 -3.95 -3.18 -16.53
CA GLU A 466 -3.36 -2.93 -15.23
C GLU A 466 -4.23 -2.01 -14.36
N VAL A 467 -4.44 -2.36 -13.09
CA VAL A 467 -5.28 -1.61 -12.15
C VAL A 467 -4.62 -1.58 -10.76
N SER A 468 -5.04 -0.65 -9.91
CA SER A 468 -4.56 -0.61 -8.51
C SER A 468 -5.44 -1.45 -7.60
N LEU A 469 -4.86 -2.01 -6.54
CA LEU A 469 -5.60 -2.77 -5.53
C LEU A 469 -6.74 -1.94 -4.91
N LEU A 470 -6.50 -0.66 -4.63
CA LEU A 470 -7.55 0.23 -4.10
C LEU A 470 -8.73 0.37 -5.07
N SER A 471 -8.46 0.63 -6.35
CA SER A 471 -9.52 0.79 -7.36
C SER A 471 -10.33 -0.50 -7.55
N LEU A 472 -9.66 -1.64 -7.58
CA LEU A 472 -10.30 -2.94 -7.71
C LEU A 472 -11.13 -3.29 -6.46
N ALA A 473 -10.60 -3.07 -5.26
CA ALA A 473 -11.35 -3.27 -4.02
C ALA A 473 -12.56 -2.33 -3.94
N ASN A 474 -12.45 -1.08 -4.39
CA ASN A 474 -13.60 -0.18 -4.40
C ASN A 474 -14.66 -0.55 -5.46
N ALA A 475 -14.27 -1.11 -6.60
CA ALA A 475 -15.20 -1.67 -7.58
C ALA A 475 -15.95 -2.89 -7.00
N TYR A 476 -15.29 -3.74 -6.19
CA TYR A 476 -15.96 -4.83 -5.48
C TYR A 476 -16.89 -4.30 -4.38
N ARG A 477 -16.50 -3.24 -3.67
CA ARG A 477 -17.38 -2.53 -2.73
C ARG A 477 -18.63 -1.97 -3.43
N MET A 478 -18.49 -1.45 -4.66
CA MET A 478 -19.65 -1.03 -5.46
C MET A 478 -20.61 -2.20 -5.70
N VAL A 479 -20.11 -3.38 -6.08
CA VAL A 479 -20.94 -4.59 -6.23
C VAL A 479 -21.60 -4.95 -4.89
N ALA A 480 -20.84 -4.94 -3.80
CA ALA A 480 -21.33 -5.20 -2.43
C ALA A 480 -22.48 -4.27 -2.02
N ASN A 481 -22.48 -3.03 -2.52
CA ASN A 481 -23.48 -2.00 -2.22
C ASN A 481 -24.66 -1.95 -3.20
N GLY A 482 -24.87 -3.01 -3.99
CA GLY A 482 -25.93 -3.07 -4.98
C GLY A 482 -25.68 -2.12 -6.16
N GLY A 483 -24.42 -2.01 -6.58
CA GLY A 483 -24.01 -1.21 -7.74
C GLY A 483 -23.79 0.27 -7.48
N ARG A 484 -23.86 0.73 -6.22
CA ARG A 484 -23.59 2.14 -5.87
C ARG A 484 -22.10 2.39 -5.66
N PHE A 485 -21.53 3.21 -6.53
CA PHE A 485 -20.14 3.64 -6.41
C PHE A 485 -20.02 4.85 -5.46
N GLY A 486 -18.94 4.88 -4.68
CA GLY A 486 -18.59 6.03 -3.84
C GLY A 486 -17.08 6.08 -3.62
N ALA A 487 -16.53 7.28 -3.44
CA ALA A 487 -15.10 7.46 -3.22
C ALA A 487 -14.63 6.81 -1.90
N THR A 488 -13.37 6.37 -1.87
CA THR A 488 -12.72 5.91 -0.64
C THR A 488 -12.08 7.07 0.11
N THR A 489 -12.06 7.04 1.44
CA THR A 489 -11.40 8.08 2.25
C THR A 489 -10.48 7.52 3.33
N LEU A 490 -9.29 8.14 3.46
CA LEU A 490 -8.31 7.87 4.51
C LEU A 490 -8.39 8.88 5.67
N THR A 491 -9.07 10.00 5.48
CA THR A 491 -9.34 10.99 6.51
C THR A 491 -10.79 10.88 6.98
N PRO A 492 -11.07 10.99 8.29
CA PRO A 492 -12.43 10.98 8.77
C PRO A 492 -13.22 12.08 8.08
N LEU A 493 -14.39 11.75 7.54
CA LEU A 493 -15.31 12.76 7.02
C LEU A 493 -15.71 13.63 8.22
N THR A 494 -15.23 14.86 8.28
CA THR A 494 -15.77 15.84 9.23
C THR A 494 -17.26 15.96 8.93
N PRO A 495 -18.16 15.81 9.91
CA PRO A 495 -19.55 16.19 9.71
C PRO A 495 -19.51 17.63 9.25
N ARG A 496 -19.91 17.93 8.01
CA ARG A 496 -20.17 19.31 7.63
C ARG A 496 -21.14 19.85 8.69
N PRO A 497 -20.85 20.99 9.36
CA PRO A 497 -21.89 21.64 10.14
C PRO A 497 -23.08 21.76 9.20
N SER A 498 -24.20 21.15 9.61
CA SER A 498 -25.38 21.01 8.79
C SER A 498 -25.72 22.36 8.19
N ALA A 499 -25.41 22.54 6.90
CA ALA A 499 -26.06 23.57 6.12
C ALA A 499 -27.56 23.34 6.33
N PRO A 500 -28.36 24.39 6.59
CA PRO A 500 -29.77 24.24 6.93
C PRO A 500 -30.40 23.30 5.93
N ALA A 501 -30.97 22.20 6.43
CA ALA A 501 -31.52 21.13 5.61
C ALA A 501 -32.54 21.73 4.66
N THR A 502 -32.13 21.99 3.42
CA THR A 502 -33.07 22.18 2.34
C THR A 502 -33.83 20.87 2.26
N LYS A 503 -35.17 20.95 2.34
CA LYS A 503 -36.10 19.81 2.23
C LYS A 503 -36.08 19.16 0.84
N ALA A 504 -34.97 19.25 0.10
CA ALA A 504 -34.73 18.46 -1.09
C ALA A 504 -34.31 17.07 -0.61
N LYS A 505 -35.15 16.05 -0.88
CA LYS A 505 -34.72 14.66 -0.79
C LYS A 505 -33.36 14.55 -1.50
N PRO A 506 -32.33 13.94 -0.91
CA PRO A 506 -31.12 13.61 -1.64
C PRO A 506 -31.56 12.88 -2.91
N VAL A 507 -31.24 13.44 -4.07
CA VAL A 507 -31.40 12.70 -5.32
C VAL A 507 -30.37 11.59 -5.23
N GLU A 508 -30.80 10.40 -4.78
CA GLU A 508 -29.94 9.23 -4.77
C GLU A 508 -29.47 9.01 -6.21
N ALA A 509 -28.17 9.15 -6.44
CA ALA A 509 -27.60 8.87 -7.74
C ALA A 509 -27.98 7.44 -8.14
N ALA A 510 -28.45 7.27 -9.38
CA ALA A 510 -28.77 5.96 -9.90
C ALA A 510 -27.56 5.02 -9.74
N PRO A 511 -27.77 3.75 -9.37
CA PRO A 511 -26.68 2.80 -9.24
C PRO A 511 -25.97 2.63 -10.59
N LEU A 512 -24.64 2.53 -10.55
CA LEU A 512 -23.79 2.41 -11.73
C LEU A 512 -23.92 1.02 -12.37
N LEU A 513 -24.07 0.00 -11.52
CA LEU A 513 -24.34 -1.39 -11.90
C LEU A 513 -25.76 -1.76 -11.46
N ASP A 514 -26.46 -2.59 -12.24
CA ASP A 514 -27.79 -3.07 -11.86
C ASP A 514 -27.74 -3.82 -10.51
N PRO A 515 -28.53 -3.40 -9.50
CA PRO A 515 -28.49 -4.01 -8.16
C PRO A 515 -28.86 -5.49 -8.17
N ARG A 516 -29.71 -5.92 -9.12
CA ARG A 516 -30.15 -7.30 -9.27
C ARG A 516 -29.03 -8.17 -9.86
N ALA A 517 -28.31 -7.66 -10.85
CA ALA A 517 -27.14 -8.33 -11.40
C ALA A 517 -25.99 -8.41 -10.38
N ALA A 518 -25.76 -7.34 -9.62
CA ALA A 518 -24.81 -7.33 -8.52
C ALA A 518 -25.13 -8.38 -7.45
N PHE A 519 -26.41 -8.54 -7.10
CA PHE A 519 -26.89 -9.58 -6.20
C PHE A 519 -26.61 -10.99 -6.76
N ILE A 520 -27.00 -11.28 -8.00
CA ILE A 520 -26.78 -12.59 -8.64
C ILE A 520 -25.28 -12.94 -8.68
N VAL A 521 -24.41 -11.97 -9.01
CA VAL A 521 -22.95 -12.19 -8.99
C VAL A 521 -22.43 -12.44 -7.58
N GLY A 522 -22.94 -11.73 -6.57
CA GLY A 522 -22.63 -11.99 -5.17
C GLY A 522 -23.06 -13.39 -4.72
N ASP A 523 -24.24 -13.84 -5.15
CA ASP A 523 -24.76 -15.17 -4.85
C ASP A 523 -23.88 -16.27 -5.47
N ILE A 524 -23.56 -16.16 -6.77
CA ILE A 524 -22.63 -17.07 -7.48
C ILE A 524 -21.27 -17.13 -6.76
N LEU A 525 -20.73 -15.96 -6.39
CA LEU A 525 -19.47 -15.87 -5.67
C LEU A 525 -19.61 -16.17 -4.18
N SER A 526 -20.76 -16.49 -3.64
CA SER A 526 -20.88 -16.98 -2.26
C SER A 526 -21.02 -18.50 -2.18
N ASP A 527 -21.37 -19.14 -3.31
CA ASP A 527 -21.62 -20.57 -3.40
C ASP A 527 -20.33 -21.41 -3.44
N PRO A 528 -20.06 -22.26 -2.43
CA PRO A 528 -18.90 -23.16 -2.43
C PRO A 528 -19.05 -24.32 -3.44
N ASN A 529 -20.28 -24.76 -3.75
CA ASN A 529 -20.51 -25.88 -4.68
C ASN A 529 -20.21 -25.46 -6.13
N ALA A 530 -20.55 -24.23 -6.50
CA ALA A 530 -20.23 -23.67 -7.82
C ALA A 530 -18.72 -23.61 -8.11
N ARG A 531 -17.88 -23.64 -7.06
CA ARG A 531 -16.42 -23.55 -7.15
C ARG A 531 -15.71 -24.89 -7.30
N THR A 532 -16.39 -25.99 -6.97
CA THR A 532 -15.77 -27.31 -6.77
C THR A 532 -15.00 -27.79 -8.00
N ARG A 533 -15.45 -27.45 -9.22
CA ARG A 533 -14.79 -27.84 -10.47
C ARG A 533 -13.33 -27.41 -10.60
N THR A 534 -12.95 -26.29 -9.97
CA THR A 534 -11.56 -25.78 -10.00
C THR A 534 -10.90 -25.86 -8.64
N PHE A 535 -11.64 -25.60 -7.56
CA PHE A 535 -11.06 -25.40 -6.23
C PHE A 535 -11.29 -26.57 -5.26
N GLY A 536 -12.00 -27.62 -5.69
CA GLY A 536 -12.35 -28.74 -4.82
C GLY A 536 -13.44 -28.40 -3.80
N LEU A 537 -13.78 -29.38 -2.96
CA LEU A 537 -14.80 -29.24 -1.91
C LEU A 537 -14.27 -28.50 -0.68
N ASP A 538 -12.96 -28.59 -0.42
CA ASP A 538 -12.29 -27.94 0.71
C ASP A 538 -11.47 -26.75 0.21
N SER A 539 -12.15 -25.63 -0.04
CA SER A 539 -11.52 -24.40 -0.54
C SER A 539 -11.28 -23.40 0.58
N ILE A 540 -10.07 -22.82 0.64
CA ILE A 540 -9.71 -21.71 1.53
C ILE A 540 -10.61 -20.46 1.38
N LEU A 541 -11.32 -20.38 0.25
CA LEU A 541 -12.28 -19.32 -0.05
C LEU A 541 -13.63 -19.51 0.67
N SER A 542 -13.87 -20.70 1.23
CA SER A 542 -15.09 -21.03 1.95
C SER A 542 -14.99 -20.54 3.40
N THR A 543 -15.77 -19.53 3.75
CA THR A 543 -15.84 -19.01 5.12
C THR A 543 -17.07 -19.57 5.85
N ARG A 544 -17.09 -19.48 7.18
CA ARG A 544 -18.21 -19.96 8.02
C ARG A 544 -19.39 -18.98 8.10
N PHE A 545 -19.30 -17.85 7.40
CA PHE A 545 -20.29 -16.78 7.34
C PHE A 545 -20.43 -16.34 5.89
N TRP A 546 -21.42 -15.50 5.59
CA TRP A 546 -21.61 -15.12 4.19
C TRP A 546 -20.49 -14.21 3.69
N THR A 547 -19.78 -14.64 2.64
CA THR A 547 -18.82 -13.83 1.90
C THR A 547 -18.89 -14.15 0.43
N ALA A 548 -18.67 -13.14 -0.41
CA ALA A 548 -18.44 -13.34 -1.83
C ALA A 548 -16.98 -13.02 -2.17
N VAL A 549 -16.30 -13.89 -2.91
CA VAL A 549 -14.86 -13.75 -3.17
C VAL A 549 -14.44 -14.23 -4.53
N LYS A 550 -13.51 -13.49 -5.14
CA LYS A 550 -12.90 -13.83 -6.41
C LYS A 550 -11.38 -13.75 -6.32
N THR A 551 -10.71 -14.74 -6.88
CA THR A 551 -9.26 -14.77 -7.05
C THR A 551 -8.85 -14.33 -8.45
N GLY A 552 -7.61 -13.87 -8.57
CA GLY A 552 -6.96 -13.56 -9.85
C GLY A 552 -5.52 -14.03 -9.86
N THR A 553 -5.07 -14.49 -11.02
CA THR A 553 -3.66 -14.79 -11.27
C THR A 553 -3.33 -14.24 -12.64
N SER A 554 -2.31 -13.38 -12.73
CA SER A 554 -1.85 -12.84 -14.01
C SER A 554 -1.02 -13.87 -14.77
N LYS A 555 -0.65 -13.53 -16.01
CA LYS A 555 0.19 -14.38 -16.84
C LYS A 555 1.55 -14.60 -16.16
N ASP A 556 2.12 -15.79 -16.35
CA ASP A 556 3.40 -16.20 -15.78
C ASP A 556 3.48 -16.06 -14.24
N MET A 557 2.32 -16.08 -13.55
CA MET A 557 2.22 -16.00 -12.09
C MET A 557 2.95 -14.79 -11.47
N ARG A 558 2.91 -13.63 -12.13
CA ARG A 558 3.53 -12.39 -11.62
C ARG A 558 2.72 -11.74 -10.50
N ASP A 559 1.40 -11.85 -10.59
CA ASP A 559 0.46 -11.24 -9.66
C ASP A 559 -0.58 -12.27 -9.20
N ASN A 560 -0.87 -12.26 -7.91
CA ASN A 560 -1.89 -13.06 -7.27
C ASN A 560 -2.82 -12.15 -6.47
N TRP A 561 -4.13 -12.34 -6.63
CA TRP A 561 -5.16 -11.51 -6.03
C TRP A 561 -6.21 -12.34 -5.34
N ALA A 562 -6.72 -11.80 -4.24
CA ALA A 562 -7.98 -12.21 -3.63
C ALA A 562 -8.74 -10.95 -3.24
N VAL A 563 -9.91 -10.75 -3.87
CA VAL A 563 -10.78 -9.62 -3.56
C VAL A 563 -12.16 -10.17 -3.26
N GLY A 564 -12.69 -9.80 -2.10
CA GLY A 564 -13.97 -10.31 -1.65
C GLY A 564 -14.61 -9.39 -0.64
N TRP A 565 -15.90 -9.55 -0.46
CA TRP A 565 -16.70 -8.74 0.44
C TRP A 565 -17.60 -9.60 1.32
N SER A 566 -17.92 -9.01 2.46
CA SER A 566 -18.95 -9.45 3.39
C SER A 566 -20.07 -8.41 3.39
N GLN A 567 -21.06 -8.55 4.29
CA GLN A 567 -22.08 -7.54 4.46
C GLN A 567 -21.49 -6.15 4.76
N ARG A 568 -20.42 -6.08 5.57
CA ARG A 568 -19.87 -4.82 6.08
C ARG A 568 -18.53 -4.41 5.47
N TYR A 569 -17.70 -5.36 5.06
CA TYR A 569 -16.33 -5.08 4.65
C TYR A 569 -16.04 -5.56 3.24
N THR A 570 -15.18 -4.83 2.53
CA THR A 570 -14.51 -5.32 1.33
C THR A 570 -13.02 -5.40 1.60
N VAL A 571 -12.42 -6.55 1.34
CA VAL A 571 -10.99 -6.81 1.54
C VAL A 571 -10.37 -7.17 0.21
N GLY A 572 -9.31 -6.44 -0.14
CA GLY A 572 -8.46 -6.75 -1.28
C GLY A 572 -7.05 -7.11 -0.82
N VAL A 573 -6.49 -8.18 -1.37
CA VAL A 573 -5.12 -8.62 -1.15
C VAL A 573 -4.43 -8.85 -2.48
N TRP A 574 -3.19 -8.36 -2.59
CA TRP A 574 -2.26 -8.65 -3.67
C TRP A 574 -1.00 -9.31 -3.11
N VAL A 575 -0.46 -10.29 -3.83
CA VAL A 575 0.81 -10.95 -3.58
C VAL A 575 1.56 -11.07 -4.91
N GLY A 576 2.86 -10.77 -4.91
CA GLY A 576 3.66 -10.74 -6.13
C GLY A 576 5.10 -10.32 -5.84
N ASN A 577 5.77 -9.80 -6.86
CA ASN A 577 7.07 -9.16 -6.72
C ASN A 577 7.00 -7.74 -7.30
N ALA A 578 7.48 -6.75 -6.55
CA ALA A 578 7.47 -5.35 -6.94
C ALA A 578 8.30 -5.12 -8.22
N SER A 579 9.35 -5.92 -8.43
CA SER A 579 10.15 -5.98 -9.65
C SER A 579 9.37 -6.45 -10.89
N GLY A 580 8.20 -7.07 -10.69
CA GLY A 580 7.44 -7.74 -11.74
C GLY A 580 7.92 -9.15 -12.05
N ALA A 581 8.91 -9.69 -11.31
CA ALA A 581 9.39 -11.06 -11.49
C ALA A 581 8.28 -12.11 -11.24
N SER A 582 8.31 -13.20 -11.99
CA SER A 582 7.39 -14.33 -11.84
C SER A 582 7.63 -15.09 -10.54
N MET A 583 6.56 -15.45 -9.85
CA MET A 583 6.60 -16.40 -8.74
C MET A 583 6.57 -17.85 -9.26
N TRP A 584 6.83 -18.84 -8.40
CA TRP A 584 6.85 -20.26 -8.77
C TRP A 584 5.72 -21.05 -8.10
N ASP A 585 4.83 -21.65 -8.91
CA ASP A 585 3.69 -22.45 -8.42
C ASP A 585 2.80 -21.70 -7.42
N VAL A 586 2.70 -20.37 -7.59
CA VAL A 586 1.88 -19.48 -6.75
C VAL A 586 0.69 -18.98 -7.55
N SER A 587 -0.50 -19.41 -7.14
CA SER A 587 -1.78 -18.91 -7.64
C SER A 587 -2.54 -18.15 -6.55
N GLY A 588 -3.61 -17.45 -6.96
CA GLY A 588 -4.45 -16.66 -6.05
C GLY A 588 -4.95 -17.43 -4.84
N THR A 589 -5.15 -18.75 -4.93
CA THR A 589 -5.58 -19.61 -3.81
C THR A 589 -4.47 -19.99 -2.84
N SER A 590 -3.20 -19.98 -3.29
CA SER A 590 -2.03 -20.27 -2.45
C SER A 590 -1.29 -19.02 -1.96
N GLY A 591 -1.51 -17.86 -2.61
CA GLY A 591 -0.87 -16.59 -2.28
C GLY A 591 -1.78 -15.65 -1.50
N ALA A 592 -2.66 -14.94 -2.21
CA ALA A 592 -3.48 -13.87 -1.63
C ALA A 592 -4.69 -14.38 -0.82
N ALA A 593 -5.30 -15.50 -1.19
CA ALA A 593 -6.52 -16.00 -0.55
C ALA A 593 -6.37 -16.40 0.93
N PRO A 594 -5.28 -17.06 1.38
CA PRO A 594 -5.08 -17.35 2.79
C PRO A 594 -5.04 -16.10 3.67
N VAL A 595 -4.36 -15.05 3.23
CA VAL A 595 -4.31 -13.74 3.90
C VAL A 595 -5.72 -13.12 3.95
N TRP A 596 -6.44 -13.13 2.82
CA TRP A 596 -7.81 -12.61 2.73
C TRP A 596 -8.75 -13.32 3.72
N ALA A 597 -8.72 -14.66 3.75
CA ALA A 597 -9.60 -15.46 4.60
C ALA A 597 -9.31 -15.20 6.09
N GLU A 598 -8.03 -15.07 6.45
CA GLU A 598 -7.61 -14.77 7.80
C GLU A 598 -8.09 -13.38 8.27
N VAL A 599 -7.96 -12.36 7.43
CA VAL A 599 -8.43 -10.99 7.74
C VAL A 599 -9.96 -10.94 7.81
N MET A 600 -10.68 -11.63 6.92
CA MET A 600 -12.14 -11.74 7.01
C MET A 600 -12.58 -12.39 8.32
N ARG A 601 -11.90 -13.46 8.75
CA ARG A 601 -12.18 -14.12 10.04
C ARG A 601 -11.92 -13.18 11.23
N PHE A 602 -10.87 -12.37 11.18
CA PHE A 602 -10.61 -11.37 12.22
C PHE A 602 -11.71 -10.30 12.27
N LEU A 603 -12.13 -9.78 11.12
CA LEU A 603 -13.21 -8.78 11.02
C LEU A 603 -14.55 -9.29 11.55
N HIS A 604 -14.84 -10.58 11.34
CA HIS A 604 -16.08 -11.23 11.74
C HIS A 604 -15.95 -12.10 13.00
N ALA A 605 -14.92 -11.89 13.82
CA ALA A 605 -14.71 -12.64 15.06
C ALA A 605 -15.82 -12.41 16.11
N ARG A 606 -16.51 -11.26 16.05
CA ARG A 606 -17.58 -10.89 16.99
C ARG A 606 -18.97 -10.78 16.35
N GLU A 607 -19.03 -10.42 15.08
CA GLU A 607 -20.29 -10.21 14.36
C GLU A 607 -20.23 -10.97 13.03
N PRO A 608 -21.04 -12.02 12.85
CA PRO A 608 -21.03 -12.80 11.61
C PRO A 608 -21.67 -12.02 10.46
N SER A 609 -21.10 -12.15 9.27
CA SER A 609 -21.68 -11.61 8.03
C SER A 609 -22.92 -12.40 7.60
N ARG A 610 -23.92 -11.71 7.06
CA ARG A 610 -25.17 -12.29 6.55
C ARG A 610 -25.32 -12.05 5.05
N ALA A 611 -26.04 -12.95 4.38
CA ALA A 611 -26.40 -12.76 2.97
C ALA A 611 -27.26 -11.49 2.80
N PRO A 612 -27.07 -10.72 1.73
CA PRO A 612 -27.90 -9.57 1.43
C PRO A 612 -29.34 -10.01 1.14
N THR A 613 -30.30 -9.12 1.34
CA THR A 613 -31.69 -9.35 0.92
C THR A 613 -31.78 -9.17 -0.60
N PRO A 614 -32.46 -10.07 -1.34
CA PRO A 614 -32.64 -9.92 -2.78
C PRO A 614 -33.39 -8.62 -3.10
N PRO A 615 -32.89 -7.77 -4.01
CA PRO A 615 -33.61 -6.58 -4.45
C PRO A 615 -34.89 -6.94 -5.22
N ALA A 616 -35.84 -5.99 -5.25
CA ALA A 616 -37.08 -6.13 -6.02
C ALA A 616 -36.80 -6.37 -7.52
N GLY A 617 -37.67 -7.15 -8.17
CA GLY A 617 -37.52 -7.53 -9.58
C GLY A 617 -36.58 -8.71 -9.83
N LEU A 618 -36.16 -9.40 -8.75
CA LEU A 618 -35.60 -10.75 -8.81
C LEU A 618 -36.68 -11.80 -8.54
N VAL A 619 -36.57 -12.93 -9.22
CA VAL A 619 -37.41 -14.12 -9.02
C VAL A 619 -36.49 -15.31 -8.77
N GLU A 620 -36.79 -16.11 -7.76
CA GLU A 620 -36.13 -17.40 -7.53
C GLU A 620 -36.98 -18.51 -8.18
N ALA A 621 -36.37 -19.33 -9.04
CA ALA A 621 -37.07 -20.41 -9.72
C ALA A 621 -36.21 -21.68 -9.78
N PRO A 622 -36.82 -22.89 -9.72
CA PRO A 622 -36.09 -24.13 -9.89
C PRO A 622 -35.61 -24.28 -11.34
N VAL A 623 -34.36 -24.70 -11.50
CA VAL A 623 -33.72 -24.99 -12.79
C VAL A 623 -33.27 -26.44 -12.85
N SER A 624 -33.44 -27.03 -14.02
CA SER A 624 -32.89 -28.32 -14.39
C SER A 624 -31.98 -28.18 -15.61
N PHE A 625 -31.00 -29.08 -15.72
CA PHE A 625 -30.07 -29.09 -16.83
C PHE A 625 -30.27 -30.35 -17.68
N GLY A 626 -30.29 -30.18 -19.00
CA GLY A 626 -30.44 -31.27 -19.96
C GLY A 626 -29.30 -32.30 -19.89
N PRO A 627 -29.44 -33.42 -20.62
CA PRO A 627 -28.43 -34.48 -20.60
C PRO A 627 -27.12 -34.01 -21.23
N GLY A 628 -26.01 -34.42 -20.63
CA GLY A 628 -24.67 -34.37 -21.20
C GLY A 628 -24.39 -35.56 -22.11
N ALA A 629 -23.14 -35.65 -22.57
CA ALA A 629 -22.71 -36.68 -23.54
C ALA A 629 -22.85 -38.12 -23.02
N ASP A 630 -22.88 -38.32 -21.70
CA ASP A 630 -23.04 -39.62 -21.03
C ASP A 630 -24.50 -39.89 -20.58
N GLY A 631 -25.44 -39.01 -20.95
CA GLY A 631 -26.86 -39.11 -20.57
C GLY A 631 -27.17 -38.62 -19.14
N SER A 632 -26.16 -38.26 -18.34
CA SER A 632 -26.37 -37.63 -17.03
C SER A 632 -26.68 -36.13 -17.18
N PRO A 633 -27.40 -35.49 -16.25
CA PRO A 633 -27.60 -34.04 -16.31
C PRO A 633 -26.28 -33.27 -16.35
N LEU A 634 -26.19 -32.26 -17.22
CA LEU A 634 -24.98 -31.42 -17.37
C LEU A 634 -24.52 -30.80 -16.04
N GLU A 635 -25.47 -30.38 -15.21
CA GLU A 635 -25.27 -29.92 -13.84
C GLU A 635 -26.44 -30.35 -12.95
N ALA A 636 -26.23 -30.40 -11.64
CA ALA A 636 -27.29 -30.70 -10.68
C ALA A 636 -28.40 -29.63 -10.71
N ALA A 637 -29.66 -30.08 -10.62
CA ALA A 637 -30.81 -29.19 -10.48
C ALA A 637 -30.74 -28.39 -9.17
N ARG A 638 -31.22 -27.15 -9.19
CA ARG A 638 -31.14 -26.21 -8.06
C ARG A 638 -32.11 -25.05 -8.23
N SER A 639 -32.31 -24.24 -7.18
CA SER A 639 -32.91 -22.92 -7.33
C SER A 639 -31.90 -21.93 -7.90
N GLU A 640 -32.37 -21.02 -8.74
CA GLU A 640 -31.55 -19.98 -9.36
C GLU A 640 -32.28 -18.63 -9.31
N TRP A 641 -31.49 -17.55 -9.18
CA TRP A 641 -32.00 -16.19 -9.20
C TRP A 641 -32.02 -15.61 -10.62
N PHE A 642 -33.16 -15.06 -11.01
CA PHE A 642 -33.40 -14.47 -12.32
C PHE A 642 -33.79 -13.01 -12.21
N LEU A 643 -33.42 -12.23 -13.23
CA LEU A 643 -34.12 -10.98 -13.49
C LEU A 643 -35.53 -11.33 -13.94
N GLN A 644 -36.56 -10.66 -13.42
CA GLN A 644 -37.94 -10.93 -13.81
C GLN A 644 -38.10 -10.90 -15.35
N GLY A 645 -38.68 -11.97 -15.90
CA GLY A 645 -38.87 -12.20 -17.33
C GLY A 645 -37.69 -12.89 -18.02
N THR A 646 -36.68 -13.37 -17.28
CA THR A 646 -35.59 -14.20 -17.82
C THR A 646 -35.54 -15.62 -17.23
N GLU A 647 -36.48 -15.96 -16.35
CA GLU A 647 -36.62 -17.29 -15.77
C GLU A 647 -36.93 -18.36 -16.82
N GLN A 648 -36.25 -19.51 -16.70
CA GLN A 648 -36.48 -20.69 -17.53
C GLN A 648 -36.31 -21.96 -16.68
N PRO A 649 -37.18 -22.97 -16.82
CA PRO A 649 -37.12 -24.17 -15.99
C PRO A 649 -36.09 -25.21 -16.45
N LEU A 650 -35.68 -25.16 -17.71
CA LEU A 650 -34.78 -26.14 -18.33
C LEU A 650 -33.73 -25.44 -19.18
N PHE A 651 -32.46 -25.76 -18.90
CA PHE A 651 -31.32 -25.36 -19.71
C PHE A 651 -30.68 -26.61 -20.34
N ALA A 652 -30.87 -26.78 -21.64
CA ALA A 652 -30.28 -27.87 -22.40
C ALA A 652 -29.49 -27.30 -23.57
N LEU A 653 -28.50 -28.04 -24.05
CA LEU A 653 -27.91 -27.75 -25.36
C LEU A 653 -28.96 -28.05 -26.42
N ASP A 654 -29.10 -27.17 -27.41
CA ASP A 654 -29.96 -27.41 -28.56
C ASP A 654 -29.38 -28.56 -29.38
N THR A 655 -29.75 -29.78 -29.03
CA THR A 655 -29.55 -30.96 -29.86
C THR A 655 -30.65 -30.95 -30.91
N GLY A 656 -30.60 -29.99 -31.84
CA GLY A 656 -31.42 -30.05 -33.05
C GLY A 656 -31.24 -31.44 -33.67
N MET A 657 -32.27 -32.27 -33.52
CA MET A 657 -32.37 -33.64 -34.03
C MET A 657 -31.18 -34.56 -33.73
N ALA A 658 -31.37 -35.45 -32.75
CA ALA A 658 -30.71 -36.75 -32.70
C ALA A 658 -31.13 -37.69 -33.86
N SER A 659 -31.25 -37.17 -35.08
CA SER A 659 -31.56 -37.93 -36.29
C SER A 659 -31.10 -37.19 -37.56
N ASP A 660 -29.80 -36.98 -37.68
CA ASP A 660 -29.03 -37.33 -38.87
C ASP A 660 -27.55 -37.10 -38.53
N ALA A 661 -26.68 -37.95 -39.07
CA ALA A 661 -25.25 -38.04 -38.78
C ALA A 661 -24.64 -36.73 -38.25
N ALA A 662 -23.97 -36.78 -37.09
CA ALA A 662 -23.07 -35.73 -36.63
C ALA A 662 -22.23 -35.28 -37.82
N SER A 663 -22.55 -34.12 -38.39
CA SER A 663 -21.96 -33.67 -39.63
C SER A 663 -20.50 -33.47 -39.32
N ALA A 664 -19.68 -34.33 -39.92
CA ALA A 664 -18.26 -34.33 -39.66
C ALA A 664 -17.71 -32.95 -39.99
N ARG A 665 -17.10 -32.26 -39.01
CA ARG A 665 -16.66 -30.86 -39.14
C ARG A 665 -15.25 -30.65 -38.61
N ILE A 666 -14.55 -29.71 -39.20
CA ILE A 666 -13.20 -29.30 -38.80
C ILE A 666 -13.32 -28.33 -37.62
N THR A 667 -12.79 -28.74 -36.46
CA THR A 667 -12.69 -27.92 -35.25
C THR A 667 -11.35 -27.19 -35.16
N ALA A 668 -10.31 -27.70 -35.82
CA ALA A 668 -9.03 -27.02 -36.02
C ALA A 668 -8.36 -27.43 -37.34
N PRO A 669 -7.80 -26.48 -38.13
CA PRO A 669 -7.73 -25.03 -37.90
C PRO A 669 -9.01 -24.29 -38.34
N SER A 670 -9.20 -23.05 -37.89
CA SER A 670 -10.30 -22.19 -38.34
C SER A 670 -10.09 -21.69 -39.78
N ASP A 671 -11.17 -21.26 -40.45
CA ASP A 671 -11.09 -20.75 -41.81
C ASP A 671 -10.32 -19.43 -41.84
N GLY A 672 -9.44 -19.25 -42.82
CA GLY A 672 -8.58 -18.08 -42.94
C GLY A 672 -7.37 -18.06 -42.00
N THR A 673 -7.03 -19.17 -41.34
CA THR A 673 -5.86 -19.25 -40.45
C THR A 673 -4.58 -18.86 -41.20
N ILE A 674 -3.77 -17.98 -40.62
CA ILE A 674 -2.42 -17.66 -41.12
C ILE A 674 -1.38 -18.33 -40.20
N LEU A 675 -0.55 -19.19 -40.77
CA LEU A 675 0.55 -19.88 -40.10
C LEU A 675 1.87 -19.21 -40.49
N ALA A 676 2.76 -18.95 -39.53
CA ALA A 676 4.11 -18.47 -39.79
C ALA A 676 5.13 -19.56 -39.44
N LEU A 677 5.99 -19.91 -40.39
CA LEU A 677 7.11 -20.82 -40.18
C LEU A 677 8.33 -20.04 -39.66
N ASP A 678 8.93 -20.54 -38.58
CA ASP A 678 10.11 -19.96 -37.93
C ASP A 678 11.36 -20.81 -38.27
N PRO A 679 12.40 -20.25 -38.92
CA PRO A 679 13.59 -20.99 -39.28
C PRO A 679 14.40 -21.50 -38.07
N ASP A 680 14.25 -20.90 -36.89
CA ASP A 680 14.98 -21.28 -35.67
C ASP A 680 14.33 -22.45 -34.91
N ILE A 681 13.09 -22.79 -35.24
CA ILE A 681 12.38 -23.92 -34.63
C ILE A 681 12.62 -25.18 -35.48
N PRO A 682 13.09 -26.32 -34.92
CA PRO A 682 13.25 -27.55 -35.67
C PRO A 682 11.94 -28.00 -36.37
N PRO A 683 11.96 -28.48 -37.62
CA PRO A 683 10.75 -28.80 -38.39
C PRO A 683 9.78 -29.75 -37.67
N GLN A 684 10.30 -30.69 -36.87
CA GLN A 684 9.47 -31.62 -36.10
C GLN A 684 8.63 -30.93 -35.02
N ARG A 685 9.05 -29.75 -34.55
CA ARG A 685 8.36 -28.91 -33.56
C ARG A 685 7.45 -27.84 -34.20
N GLN A 686 7.38 -27.78 -35.53
CA GLN A 686 6.53 -26.84 -36.28
C GLN A 686 5.26 -27.52 -36.85
N ARG A 687 4.92 -28.73 -36.40
CA ARG A 687 3.73 -29.46 -36.86
C ARG A 687 2.45 -28.83 -36.32
N VAL A 688 1.50 -28.57 -37.20
CA VAL A 688 0.16 -28.09 -36.87
C VAL A 688 -0.76 -29.28 -36.65
N ARG A 689 -1.55 -29.22 -35.59
CA ARG A 689 -2.55 -30.24 -35.27
C ARG A 689 -3.88 -29.87 -35.91
N PHE A 690 -4.47 -30.83 -36.60
CA PHE A 690 -5.83 -30.77 -37.08
C PHE A 690 -6.71 -31.57 -36.13
N GLU A 691 -7.91 -31.06 -35.90
CA GLU A 691 -8.92 -31.69 -35.06
C GLU A 691 -10.27 -31.59 -35.75
N SER A 692 -11.05 -32.66 -35.65
CA SER A 692 -12.41 -32.72 -36.19
C SER A 692 -13.33 -33.51 -35.27
N GLU A 693 -14.61 -33.24 -35.42
CA GLU A 693 -15.70 -34.04 -34.86
C GLU A 693 -16.31 -34.86 -35.99
N GLY A 694 -16.70 -36.11 -35.71
CA GLY A 694 -17.22 -37.05 -36.71
C GLY A 694 -16.72 -38.48 -36.48
N ARG A 695 -17.29 -39.47 -37.18
CA ARG A 695 -16.81 -40.86 -37.19
C ARG A 695 -16.43 -41.25 -38.61
N GLY A 696 -15.34 -42.01 -38.75
CA GLY A 696 -14.90 -42.52 -40.06
C GLY A 696 -14.41 -41.43 -41.03
N VAL A 697 -13.88 -40.32 -40.51
CA VAL A 697 -13.45 -39.16 -41.31
C VAL A 697 -12.01 -39.29 -41.81
N GLN A 698 -11.74 -38.62 -42.92
CA GLN A 698 -10.46 -38.56 -43.58
C GLN A 698 -10.09 -37.12 -43.92
N TRP A 699 -8.82 -36.77 -43.75
CA TRP A 699 -8.27 -35.45 -44.08
C TRP A 699 -7.67 -35.43 -45.48
N ARG A 700 -7.96 -34.37 -46.24
CA ARG A 700 -7.25 -34.01 -47.46
C ARG A 700 -6.64 -32.62 -47.32
N ILE A 701 -5.48 -32.43 -47.93
CA ILE A 701 -4.82 -31.13 -48.07
C ILE A 701 -4.57 -30.93 -49.55
N ASP A 702 -5.10 -29.84 -50.11
CA ASP A 702 -5.03 -29.52 -51.54
C ASP A 702 -5.49 -30.68 -52.41
N GLY A 703 -6.59 -31.33 -52.01
CA GLY A 703 -7.16 -32.47 -52.69
C GLY A 703 -6.40 -33.79 -52.52
N LYS A 704 -5.28 -33.86 -51.79
CA LYS A 704 -4.51 -35.09 -51.54
C LYS A 704 -4.80 -35.68 -50.18
N PHE A 705 -4.94 -37.01 -50.10
CA PHE A 705 -5.08 -37.71 -48.82
C PHE A 705 -3.92 -37.40 -47.88
N HIS A 706 -4.24 -37.06 -46.63
CA HIS A 706 -3.26 -36.75 -45.59
C HIS A 706 -3.30 -37.74 -44.41
N ALA A 707 -4.47 -37.95 -43.81
CA ALA A 707 -4.62 -38.81 -42.63
C ALA A 707 -6.06 -39.30 -42.44
N ARG A 708 -6.25 -40.32 -41.59
CA ARG A 708 -7.58 -40.79 -41.15
C ARG A 708 -7.77 -40.56 -39.65
N GLY A 709 -9.01 -40.35 -39.24
CA GLY A 709 -9.40 -40.15 -37.85
C GLY A 709 -9.55 -38.67 -37.47
N ASN A 710 -9.97 -38.45 -36.22
CA ASN A 710 -10.41 -37.14 -35.74
C ASN A 710 -9.27 -36.19 -35.39
N SER A 711 -8.02 -36.66 -35.48
CA SER A 711 -6.84 -35.83 -35.30
C SER A 711 -5.77 -36.19 -36.31
N ALA A 712 -5.10 -35.19 -36.86
CA ALA A 712 -3.97 -35.35 -37.74
C ALA A 712 -2.88 -34.33 -37.38
N GLN A 713 -1.64 -34.62 -37.78
CA GLN A 713 -0.55 -33.65 -37.72
C GLN A 713 -0.08 -33.34 -39.12
N TRP A 714 0.06 -32.07 -39.42
CA TRP A 714 0.54 -31.56 -40.70
C TRP A 714 1.82 -30.76 -40.49
N LEU A 715 2.82 -30.96 -41.33
CA LEU A 715 3.98 -30.09 -41.38
C LEU A 715 3.70 -29.02 -42.46
N PRO A 716 3.36 -27.78 -42.07
CA PRO A 716 3.00 -26.75 -43.04
C PRO A 716 4.19 -26.38 -43.93
N TRP A 717 3.91 -26.05 -45.19
CA TRP A 717 4.86 -25.49 -46.14
C TRP A 717 4.31 -24.16 -46.69
N PRO A 718 5.17 -23.22 -47.13
CA PRO A 718 4.71 -21.91 -47.58
C PRO A 718 3.71 -21.99 -48.73
N GLY A 719 2.61 -21.24 -48.64
CA GLY A 719 1.55 -21.25 -49.66
C GLY A 719 0.15 -21.12 -49.08
N ARG A 720 -0.86 -21.10 -49.96
CA ARG A 720 -2.27 -21.20 -49.58
C ARG A 720 -2.72 -22.65 -49.72
N HIS A 721 -3.34 -23.17 -48.68
CA HIS A 721 -3.77 -24.56 -48.57
C HIS A 721 -5.28 -24.64 -48.32
N LEU A 722 -5.91 -25.62 -48.96
CA LEU A 722 -7.28 -26.02 -48.66
C LEU A 722 -7.26 -27.34 -47.89
N ILE A 723 -7.68 -27.28 -46.63
CA ILE A 723 -7.82 -28.45 -45.75
C ILE A 723 -9.27 -28.91 -45.86
N GLU A 724 -9.49 -30.14 -46.27
CA GLU A 724 -10.80 -30.73 -46.45
C GLU A 724 -10.96 -31.92 -45.50
N LEU A 725 -12.13 -32.04 -44.88
CA LEU A 725 -12.57 -33.21 -44.16
C LEU A 725 -13.54 -33.96 -45.04
N VAL A 726 -13.39 -35.28 -45.09
CA VAL A 726 -14.09 -36.16 -46.02
C VAL A 726 -14.71 -37.30 -45.22
N ASP A 727 -15.93 -37.70 -45.55
CA ASP A 727 -16.58 -38.85 -44.94
C ASP A 727 -16.10 -40.19 -45.53
N ALA A 728 -16.63 -41.29 -45.00
CA ALA A 728 -16.34 -42.65 -45.44
C ALA A 728 -16.75 -42.93 -46.92
N SER A 729 -17.62 -42.10 -47.50
CA SER A 729 -18.04 -42.18 -48.91
C SER A 729 -17.15 -41.35 -49.85
N GLY A 730 -16.18 -40.61 -49.31
CA GLY A 730 -15.30 -39.75 -50.10
C GLY A 730 -15.89 -38.36 -50.39
N LYS A 731 -17.03 -38.01 -49.80
CA LYS A 731 -17.66 -36.68 -49.94
C LYS A 731 -17.01 -35.69 -48.97
N VAL A 732 -16.66 -34.50 -49.46
CA VAL A 732 -16.18 -33.39 -48.62
C VAL A 732 -17.33 -32.94 -47.73
N VAL A 733 -17.14 -33.08 -46.42
CA VAL A 733 -18.10 -32.72 -45.37
C VAL A 733 -17.81 -31.36 -44.75
N ASP A 734 -16.55 -30.93 -44.80
CA ASP A 734 -16.15 -29.59 -44.34
C ASP A 734 -14.80 -29.17 -44.95
N GLN A 735 -14.52 -27.86 -45.05
CA GLN A 735 -13.27 -27.34 -45.60
C GLN A 735 -12.81 -26.03 -44.95
N ARG A 736 -11.48 -25.80 -44.91
CA ARG A 736 -10.82 -24.63 -44.32
C ARG A 736 -9.67 -24.17 -45.19
N ARG A 737 -9.61 -22.86 -45.46
CA ARG A 737 -8.51 -22.20 -46.15
C ARG A 737 -7.46 -21.74 -45.13
N VAL A 738 -6.21 -22.05 -45.39
CA VAL A 738 -5.07 -21.69 -44.53
C VAL A 738 -3.98 -21.08 -45.38
N GLU A 739 -3.33 -20.02 -44.89
CA GLU A 739 -2.17 -19.40 -45.55
C GLU A 739 -0.93 -19.60 -44.69
N VAL A 740 0.11 -20.21 -45.23
CA VAL A 740 1.41 -20.41 -44.57
C VAL A 740 2.41 -19.39 -45.12
N ARG A 741 3.01 -18.60 -44.24
CA ARG A 741 4.01 -17.57 -44.51
C ARG A 741 5.36 -17.98 -43.90
N GLY A 742 6.47 -17.55 -44.50
CA GLY A 742 7.84 -17.85 -44.04
C GLY A 742 8.62 -18.71 -45.04
N ALA A 743 9.94 -18.87 -44.83
CA ALA A 743 10.79 -19.72 -45.66
C ALA A 743 10.72 -21.17 -45.16
N GLY A 744 10.50 -22.14 -46.06
CA GLY A 744 10.42 -23.55 -45.69
C GLY A 744 11.79 -24.17 -45.41
N VAL A 745 11.90 -25.00 -44.37
CA VAL A 745 13.04 -25.90 -44.18
C VAL A 745 12.69 -27.28 -44.76
N VAL A 746 13.39 -27.67 -45.83
CA VAL A 746 13.21 -28.99 -46.47
C VAL A 746 13.79 -30.07 -45.54
N ALA A 747 12.98 -31.07 -45.19
CA ALA A 747 13.46 -32.23 -44.44
C ALA A 747 14.53 -32.97 -45.26
N ALA A 748 15.73 -33.12 -44.71
CA ALA A 748 16.79 -33.92 -45.32
C ALA A 748 16.29 -35.35 -45.56
N LYS A 749 16.30 -35.80 -46.82
CA LYS A 749 16.03 -37.19 -47.18
C LYS A 749 17.12 -38.06 -46.52
N GLY A 750 16.70 -38.94 -45.62
CA GLY A 750 17.60 -39.91 -44.97
C GLY A 750 18.33 -40.74 -46.02
N THR A 751 19.65 -40.65 -46.02
CA THR A 751 20.54 -41.62 -46.64
C THR A 751 20.37 -42.94 -45.90
N ARG A 752 19.86 -43.98 -46.59
CA ARG A 752 20.12 -45.35 -46.19
C ARG A 752 21.62 -45.63 -46.37
N ARG A 753 22.34 -45.76 -45.27
CA ARG A 753 23.38 -46.77 -45.06
C ARG A 753 23.63 -46.95 -43.58
#